data_AF-A0A817FL61-F1
#
_entry.id   AF-A0A817FL61-F1
#
_cell.length_a   1.000
_cell.length_b   1.000
_cell.length_c   1.000
_cell.angle_alpha   90.00
_cell.angle_beta   90.00
_cell.angle_gamma   90.00
#
_symmetry.space_group_name_H-M   'P 1'
#
loop_
_entity.id
_entity.type
_entity.pdbx_description
1 polymer ?
#
loop_
_entity_poly.entity_id
_entity_poly.type
_entity_poly.pdbx_seq_one_letter_code
_entity_poly.pdbx_strand_id
1 'polypeptide(L)'
;MHLNTLETERKPYQIPEIVVTSLSQLNTDYGSYSPTFEKKLIEENRQDGYWIEAFQIDNQSPIGLVAYGLASGEIKFYQNPSTTKEPEKATLIQKLNGPVAMDQADITGNGINDIIICFQYGNTMLDSDPEGGKIIWLENPGQSIVKNLWKMHYVGKSTAMHRLKVGHFTQTKRWEILGLPIVSKPYDLLSAVPVLLFRQPDNVLNATEWPYEIINQQFFHLIHDAKRFNDGQLDNLLIASSEGINWLYFNQNLKQWIIKNIGDGEQEEKQQTTYYGSGGIDVGRVGNDSFAYMPAIEPFHGNVISVYINNTNNSSKQSQWNRYVLDIYGYPNENGEGPAHHLVCADFDKDGDDEFLVALRGPYPNQGVYLYKSIDFSRGLFAKWKVSNDSAARIAIADFDNDTRLDFATISYNVPGYYRAENPSINIFYNRFAEKKPQVEKEIQVMKQNNDLLFKVPRPNKALQYQELPFITIDGITLSLEIVPPHSSRQVDKNTYIKVLSGIIMWTDSSTKSAQPINHSRTFLCEPRTVAPLEIYSDNNRIATGNEGALLIVFKKGNNINDTHRLDDMQKVIIENSLPEYCSQETHQLDFQFVRYDKYDSRPQFKDLEFYNLKGFRINFADDNEHLCYMQLWAAGQGVNAGVHNHATDSFCEIHACIINGGGKGGMQYLNSSKEVYDPLTTPDSAFEKLVLPSFYEHGPLWDIDEQNKPVLRNDSTVVYPWHKWQSGINGSFNQSFDVWIVFEFNSQLSILDTALPNKSKQRFIPNILNTFVTMLVIYIFY
;
A
#
# COMPACT_ATOMS: atom_id res chain seq x y z
N MET A 1 47.75 10.95 -28.96
CA MET A 1 49.18 11.03 -28.59
C MET A 1 49.66 9.62 -28.32
N HIS A 2 50.70 9.15 -29.03
CA HIS A 2 51.34 7.88 -28.75
C HIS A 2 52.01 7.92 -27.37
N LEU A 3 51.67 6.99 -26.48
CA LEU A 3 52.38 6.76 -25.24
C LEU A 3 53.03 5.38 -25.29
N ASN A 4 54.36 5.41 -25.23
CA ASN A 4 55.23 4.25 -25.13
C ASN A 4 54.95 3.46 -23.86
N THR A 5 55.01 2.14 -24.00
CA THR A 5 55.03 1.14 -22.95
C THR A 5 56.25 1.32 -22.05
N LEU A 6 56.02 1.70 -20.80
CA LEU A 6 56.93 1.47 -19.69
C LEU A 6 56.30 0.41 -18.80
N GLU A 7 56.71 -0.85 -19.02
CA GLU A 7 56.54 -1.93 -18.06
C GLU A 7 57.29 -1.55 -16.78
N THR A 8 56.56 -1.10 -15.78
CA THR A 8 57.05 -1.02 -14.41
C THR A 8 56.43 -2.18 -13.64
N GLU A 9 57.29 -3.06 -13.14
CA GLU A 9 56.93 -4.20 -12.29
C GLU A 9 56.04 -3.74 -11.14
N ARG A 10 54.80 -4.25 -11.12
CA ARG A 10 53.82 -3.99 -10.08
C ARG A 10 54.32 -4.60 -8.77
N LYS A 11 54.62 -3.76 -7.76
CA LYS A 11 54.77 -4.23 -6.39
C LYS A 11 53.38 -4.53 -5.82
N PRO A 12 53.12 -5.75 -5.31
CA PRO A 12 51.85 -6.05 -4.65
C PRO A 12 51.73 -5.23 -3.37
N TYR A 13 50.57 -4.60 -3.18
CA TYR A 13 50.18 -3.98 -1.92
C TYR A 13 50.15 -5.07 -0.84
N GLN A 14 50.85 -4.85 0.28
CA GLN A 14 50.77 -5.76 1.43
C GLN A 14 49.41 -5.57 2.09
N ILE A 15 48.51 -6.52 1.84
CA ILE A 15 47.28 -6.67 2.61
C ILE A 15 47.71 -6.98 4.05
N PRO A 16 47.28 -6.22 5.07
CA PRO A 16 47.45 -6.64 6.46
C PRO A 16 46.79 -8.01 6.61
N GLU A 17 47.49 -9.00 7.19
CA GLU A 17 46.89 -10.30 7.51
C GLU A 17 45.60 -10.09 8.32
N ILE A 18 44.45 -10.14 7.65
CA ILE A 18 43.17 -10.31 8.32
C ILE A 18 43.19 -11.75 8.80
N VAL A 19 43.32 -11.90 10.11
CA VAL A 19 43.19 -13.17 10.80
C VAL A 19 41.84 -13.77 10.40
N VAL A 20 41.88 -14.76 9.51
CA VAL A 20 40.76 -15.68 9.31
C VAL A 20 40.68 -16.51 10.59
N THR A 21 40.00 -15.98 11.60
CA THR A 21 39.60 -16.77 12.75
C THR A 21 38.69 -17.85 12.20
N SER A 22 39.17 -19.10 12.22
CA SER A 22 38.32 -20.25 11.94
C SER A 22 37.05 -20.12 12.78
N LEU A 23 35.89 -20.37 12.18
CA LEU A 23 34.56 -20.36 12.81
C LEU A 23 34.47 -21.22 14.10
N SER A 24 35.50 -22.00 14.42
CA SER A 24 35.57 -22.86 15.61
C SER A 24 35.69 -22.12 16.96
N GLN A 25 35.90 -20.80 16.97
CA GLN A 25 36.08 -20.03 18.22
C GLN A 25 34.94 -19.02 18.53
N LEU A 26 33.91 -18.93 17.68
CA LEU A 26 32.70 -18.16 17.98
C LEU A 26 31.61 -19.10 18.50
N ASN A 27 31.40 -19.08 19.82
CA ASN A 27 30.37 -19.86 20.50
C ASN A 27 29.00 -19.17 20.35
N THR A 28 28.47 -19.13 19.13
CA THR A 28 27.20 -18.46 18.77
C THR A 28 26.44 -19.29 17.73
N ASP A 29 25.11 -19.35 17.83
CA ASP A 29 24.13 -20.17 17.09
C ASP A 29 24.18 -20.16 15.53
N TYR A 30 25.20 -19.59 14.89
CA TYR A 30 25.35 -19.51 13.43
C TYR A 30 25.85 -20.80 12.75
N GLY A 31 26.07 -21.89 13.50
CA GLY A 31 26.59 -23.16 12.99
C GLY A 31 25.73 -23.85 11.92
N SER A 32 24.51 -23.36 11.67
CA SER A 32 23.57 -23.89 10.67
C SER A 32 23.15 -22.91 9.57
N TYR A 33 23.71 -21.69 9.50
CA TYR A 33 23.28 -20.71 8.48
C TYR A 33 23.82 -21.09 7.09
N SER A 34 22.93 -21.61 6.24
CA SER A 34 23.23 -22.02 4.86
C SER A 34 22.11 -21.53 3.93
N PRO A 35 22.22 -20.30 3.38
CA PRO A 35 21.20 -19.76 2.49
C PRO A 35 21.11 -20.62 1.23
N THR A 36 19.90 -21.11 0.93
CA THR A 36 19.62 -21.91 -0.25
C THR A 36 18.53 -21.25 -1.07
N PHE A 37 18.82 -21.04 -2.35
CA PHE A 37 17.85 -20.52 -3.31
C PHE A 37 17.72 -21.47 -4.49
N GLU A 38 16.48 -21.79 -4.86
CA GLU A 38 16.16 -22.61 -6.01
C GLU A 38 16.06 -21.73 -7.26
N LYS A 39 16.98 -21.94 -8.22
CA LYS A 39 17.00 -21.19 -9.48
C LYS A 39 15.90 -21.67 -10.43
N LYS A 40 15.15 -20.72 -10.98
CA LYS A 40 14.24 -20.87 -12.11
C LYS A 40 14.64 -19.93 -13.24
N LEU A 41 14.99 -20.51 -14.39
CA LEU A 41 15.20 -19.76 -15.63
C LEU A 41 13.86 -19.25 -16.17
N ILE A 42 13.82 -17.95 -16.52
CA ILE A 42 12.64 -17.28 -17.10
C ILE A 42 12.83 -17.01 -18.59
N GLU A 43 14.01 -16.51 -18.97
CA GLU A 43 14.39 -16.30 -20.36
C GLU A 43 15.91 -16.48 -20.50
N GLU A 44 16.34 -17.16 -21.56
CA GLU A 44 17.76 -17.35 -21.91
C GLU A 44 18.09 -16.69 -23.26
N ASN A 45 19.39 -16.62 -23.57
CA ASN A 45 19.90 -16.17 -24.87
C ASN A 45 19.40 -14.76 -25.27
N ARG A 46 19.22 -13.89 -24.29
CA ARG A 46 18.83 -12.51 -24.55
C ARG A 46 19.93 -11.78 -25.33
N GLN A 47 19.51 -10.87 -26.21
CA GLN A 47 20.43 -10.02 -26.96
C GLN A 47 21.14 -9.01 -26.06
N ASP A 48 20.52 -8.63 -24.93
CA ASP A 48 21.00 -7.66 -23.96
C ASP A 48 20.31 -7.82 -22.59
N GLY A 49 20.80 -7.09 -21.59
CA GLY A 49 20.20 -7.06 -20.26
C GLY A 49 20.79 -5.97 -19.36
N TYR A 50 19.92 -5.26 -18.64
CA TYR A 50 20.31 -4.16 -17.77
C TYR A 50 19.38 -3.96 -16.57
N TRP A 51 18.06 -3.90 -16.80
CA TRP A 51 17.08 -3.60 -15.76
C TRP A 51 16.11 -4.75 -15.54
N ILE A 52 15.77 -4.98 -14.27
CA ILE A 52 14.71 -5.88 -13.82
C ILE A 52 14.04 -5.26 -12.59
N GLU A 53 12.71 -5.31 -12.53
CA GLU A 53 11.90 -4.77 -11.44
C GLU A 53 10.73 -5.72 -11.14
N ALA A 54 10.36 -5.87 -9.87
CA ALA A 54 9.13 -6.56 -9.48
C ALA A 54 7.94 -5.66 -9.80
N PHE A 55 6.93 -6.21 -10.49
CA PHE A 55 5.81 -5.41 -11.00
C PHE A 55 4.49 -6.18 -10.92
N GLN A 56 3.47 -5.52 -10.39
CA GLN A 56 2.11 -6.05 -10.30
C GLN A 56 1.22 -5.29 -11.29
N ILE A 57 0.55 -5.99 -12.21
CA ILE A 57 -0.31 -5.35 -13.22
C ILE A 57 -1.48 -4.62 -12.56
N ASP A 58 -2.11 -5.27 -11.59
CA ASP A 58 -3.21 -4.76 -10.79
C ASP A 58 -3.18 -5.40 -9.41
N ASN A 59 -4.01 -4.90 -8.49
CA ASN A 59 -4.02 -5.36 -7.09
C ASN A 59 -4.46 -6.83 -6.91
N GLN A 60 -4.95 -7.49 -7.95
CA GLN A 60 -5.42 -8.88 -7.92
C GLN A 60 -4.40 -9.84 -8.54
N SER A 61 -3.55 -9.34 -9.43
CA SER A 61 -2.59 -10.13 -10.19
C SER A 61 -1.40 -10.55 -9.32
N PRO A 62 -0.87 -11.77 -9.48
CA PRO A 62 0.42 -12.15 -8.91
C PRO A 62 1.56 -11.22 -9.36
N ILE A 63 2.55 -10.98 -8.48
CA ILE A 63 3.70 -10.13 -8.79
C ILE A 63 4.54 -10.80 -9.89
N GLY A 64 4.68 -10.13 -11.03
CA GLY A 64 5.55 -10.52 -12.13
C GLY A 64 6.83 -9.68 -12.18
N LEU A 65 7.44 -9.63 -13.37
CA LEU A 65 8.69 -8.90 -13.61
C LEU A 65 8.56 -7.97 -14.82
N VAL A 66 9.09 -6.76 -14.73
CA VAL A 66 9.42 -5.95 -15.91
C VAL A 66 10.92 -6.01 -16.13
N ALA A 67 11.36 -6.33 -17.34
CA ALA A 67 12.78 -6.45 -17.65
C ALA A 67 13.13 -6.02 -19.07
N TYR A 68 14.34 -5.47 -19.25
CA TYR A 68 14.85 -4.98 -20.53
C TYR A 68 16.36 -4.75 -20.54
N GLY A 69 16.90 -4.51 -21.72
CA GLY A 69 18.25 -3.98 -21.93
C GLY A 69 18.25 -2.74 -22.83
N LEU A 70 19.39 -2.06 -22.91
CA LEU A 70 19.53 -0.79 -23.61
C LEU A 70 19.44 -0.93 -25.13
N ALA A 71 19.98 -2.02 -25.69
CA ALA A 71 20.21 -2.18 -27.13
C ALA A 71 18.96 -2.69 -27.87
N SER A 72 18.25 -3.67 -27.30
CA SER A 72 16.99 -4.18 -27.85
C SER A 72 15.88 -3.14 -27.67
N GLY A 73 15.88 -2.46 -26.53
CA GLY A 73 14.88 -1.46 -26.19
C GLY A 73 13.50 -2.03 -25.90
N GLU A 74 13.38 -3.36 -25.80
CA GLU A 74 12.09 -4.04 -25.62
C GLU A 74 11.76 -4.14 -24.13
N ILE A 75 10.84 -3.28 -23.68
CA ILE A 75 10.31 -3.30 -22.32
C ILE A 75 9.28 -4.42 -22.24
N LYS A 76 9.61 -5.50 -21.52
CA LYS A 76 8.77 -6.70 -21.45
C LYS A 76 8.27 -6.95 -20.04
N PHE A 77 7.01 -7.35 -19.93
CA PHE A 77 6.41 -7.91 -18.73
C PHE A 77 6.44 -9.43 -18.78
N TYR A 78 6.97 -10.07 -17.75
CA TYR A 78 6.99 -11.51 -17.55
C TYR A 78 6.00 -11.82 -16.44
N GLN A 79 4.96 -12.59 -16.76
CA GLN A 79 3.98 -13.03 -15.78
C GLN A 79 4.65 -13.93 -14.73
N ASN A 80 4.09 -13.92 -13.52
CA ASN A 80 4.58 -14.76 -12.44
C ASN A 80 4.54 -16.25 -12.85
N PRO A 81 5.67 -16.97 -12.82
CA PRO A 81 5.73 -18.34 -13.30
C PRO A 81 5.03 -19.35 -12.38
N SER A 82 4.83 -19.03 -11.12
CA SER A 82 4.18 -19.90 -10.13
C SER A 82 2.68 -20.03 -10.36
N THR A 83 2.08 -19.07 -11.08
CA THR A 83 0.63 -19.01 -11.34
C THR A 83 0.27 -19.22 -12.82
N THR A 84 1.25 -19.19 -13.72
CA THR A 84 1.01 -19.22 -15.18
C THR A 84 1.44 -20.55 -15.79
N LYS A 85 0.54 -21.15 -16.61
CA LYS A 85 0.81 -22.41 -17.32
C LYS A 85 1.86 -22.29 -18.42
N GLU A 86 2.08 -21.09 -18.96
CA GLU A 86 3.09 -20.76 -19.98
C GLU A 86 3.95 -19.55 -19.54
N PRO A 87 4.85 -19.73 -18.56
CA PRO A 87 5.62 -18.63 -17.96
C PRO A 87 6.62 -17.95 -18.92
N GLU A 88 6.89 -18.57 -20.07
CA GLU A 88 7.89 -18.13 -21.04
C GLU A 88 7.37 -17.06 -22.01
N LYS A 89 6.06 -16.73 -22.00
CA LYS A 89 5.48 -15.71 -22.87
C LYS A 89 5.50 -14.32 -22.23
N ALA A 90 6.61 -13.61 -22.44
CA ALA A 90 6.70 -12.20 -22.09
C ALA A 90 5.77 -11.34 -22.97
N THR A 91 5.09 -10.37 -22.36
CA THR A 91 4.27 -9.37 -23.06
C THR A 91 5.09 -8.10 -23.32
N LEU A 92 5.14 -7.65 -24.57
CA LEU A 92 5.82 -6.40 -24.91
C LEU A 92 4.98 -5.20 -24.44
N ILE A 93 5.52 -4.42 -23.50
CA ILE A 93 4.90 -3.18 -22.99
C ILE A 93 5.14 -2.05 -23.99
N GLN A 94 6.41 -1.84 -24.37
CA GLN A 94 6.84 -0.75 -25.25
C GLN A 94 8.21 -1.06 -25.85
N LYS A 95 8.55 -0.38 -26.97
CA LYS A 95 9.90 -0.36 -27.53
C LYS A 95 10.49 1.05 -27.49
N LEU A 96 11.56 1.23 -26.73
CA LEU A 96 12.23 2.51 -26.49
C LEU A 96 13.69 2.43 -26.95
N ASN A 97 14.24 3.48 -27.53
CA ASN A 97 15.66 3.52 -27.86
C ASN A 97 16.48 3.77 -26.58
N GLY A 98 17.42 2.90 -26.21
CA GLY A 98 18.30 3.10 -25.06
C GLY A 98 17.60 3.40 -23.73
N PRO A 99 16.63 2.58 -23.26
CA PRO A 99 16.04 2.72 -21.94
C PRO A 99 17.06 2.41 -20.85
N VAL A 100 17.04 3.16 -19.75
CA VAL A 100 17.99 2.98 -18.63
C VAL A 100 17.23 2.65 -17.36
N ALA A 101 16.76 3.67 -16.62
CA ALA A 101 16.09 3.47 -15.34
C ALA A 101 14.57 3.58 -15.47
N MET A 102 13.90 2.80 -14.63
CA MET A 102 12.47 2.95 -14.39
C MET A 102 12.14 3.04 -12.90
N ASP A 103 10.95 3.53 -12.62
CA ASP A 103 10.26 3.47 -11.34
C ASP A 103 8.75 3.31 -11.61
N GLN A 104 7.94 3.15 -10.58
CA GLN A 104 6.51 2.90 -10.73
C GLN A 104 5.66 3.67 -9.71
N ALA A 105 4.50 4.16 -10.14
CA ALA A 105 3.51 4.81 -9.29
C ALA A 105 2.14 4.86 -9.98
N ASP A 106 1.06 4.94 -9.23
CA ASP A 106 -0.29 5.19 -9.74
C ASP A 106 -0.45 6.65 -10.19
N ILE A 107 0.03 6.96 -11.40
CA ILE A 107 0.03 8.34 -11.93
C ILE A 107 -1.41 8.80 -12.19
N THR A 108 -2.30 7.89 -12.60
CA THR A 108 -3.69 8.23 -12.93
C THR A 108 -4.63 8.29 -11.74
N GLY A 109 -4.24 7.77 -10.58
CA GLY A 109 -5.07 7.69 -9.37
C GLY A 109 -6.15 6.60 -9.45
N ASN A 110 -5.96 5.59 -10.29
CA ASN A 110 -6.92 4.51 -10.55
C ASN A 110 -6.63 3.24 -9.72
N GLY A 111 -5.60 3.26 -8.88
CA GLY A 111 -5.21 2.16 -7.99
C GLY A 111 -4.30 1.11 -8.64
N ILE A 112 -3.77 1.34 -9.84
CA ILE A 112 -2.77 0.47 -10.49
C ILE A 112 -1.52 1.26 -10.86
N ASN A 113 -0.35 0.63 -10.79
CA ASN A 113 0.91 1.32 -11.05
C ASN A 113 1.15 1.51 -12.55
N ASP A 114 1.54 2.72 -12.93
CA ASP A 114 2.12 3.07 -14.22
C ASP A 114 3.66 2.96 -14.16
N ILE A 115 4.32 2.80 -15.31
CA ILE A 115 5.79 2.75 -15.40
C ILE A 115 6.31 4.13 -15.78
N ILE A 116 7.21 4.70 -14.97
CA ILE A 116 7.97 5.90 -15.29
C ILE A 116 9.35 5.44 -15.76
N ILE A 117 9.79 5.84 -16.96
CA ILE A 117 11.04 5.33 -17.55
C ILE A 117 11.81 6.41 -18.30
N CYS A 118 13.13 6.41 -18.15
CA CYS A 118 14.03 7.23 -18.97
C CYS A 118 14.61 6.45 -20.14
N PHE A 119 14.74 7.12 -21.28
CA PHE A 119 15.23 6.54 -22.52
C PHE A 119 15.92 7.57 -23.41
N GLN A 120 16.38 7.10 -24.57
CA GLN A 120 17.21 7.81 -25.52
C GLN A 120 18.51 8.25 -24.84
N TYR A 121 19.14 7.35 -24.09
CA TYR A 121 20.34 7.67 -23.31
C TYR A 121 21.56 7.93 -24.20
N GLY A 122 21.71 7.17 -25.28
CA GLY A 122 22.95 7.00 -26.04
C GLY A 122 23.55 5.63 -25.78
N ASN A 123 24.79 5.39 -26.22
CA ASN A 123 25.43 4.07 -26.09
C ASN A 123 26.15 3.89 -24.75
N THR A 124 26.81 4.95 -24.27
CA THR A 124 27.58 4.98 -23.02
C THR A 124 27.46 6.36 -22.39
N MET A 125 27.97 6.56 -21.17
CA MET A 125 28.04 7.91 -20.60
C MET A 125 28.94 8.88 -21.40
N LEU A 126 29.93 8.35 -22.13
CA LEU A 126 30.81 9.17 -22.97
C LEU A 126 30.13 9.55 -24.29
N ASP A 127 29.24 8.70 -24.79
CA ASP A 127 28.50 8.85 -26.05
C ASP A 127 26.99 8.96 -25.79
N SER A 128 26.61 9.75 -24.79
CA SER A 128 25.20 10.02 -24.48
C SER A 128 24.58 10.88 -25.58
N ASP A 129 23.29 10.74 -25.85
CA ASP A 129 22.59 11.59 -26.81
C ASP A 129 22.30 12.98 -26.21
N PRO A 130 22.86 14.09 -26.76
CA PRO A 130 22.59 15.45 -26.26
C PRO A 130 21.10 15.83 -26.28
N GLU A 131 20.32 15.30 -27.24
CA GLU A 131 18.89 15.54 -27.35
C GLU A 131 18.04 14.47 -26.63
N GLY A 132 18.72 13.53 -26.00
CA GLY A 132 18.16 12.38 -25.32
C GLY A 132 17.90 12.58 -23.83
N GLY A 133 17.94 11.46 -23.10
CA GLY A 133 17.61 11.38 -21.67
C GLY A 133 16.19 11.84 -21.36
N LYS A 134 15.26 11.42 -22.22
CA LYS A 134 13.83 11.70 -22.11
C LYS A 134 13.21 10.85 -21.02
N ILE A 135 12.21 11.39 -20.34
CA ILE A 135 11.38 10.71 -19.36
C ILE A 135 9.96 10.66 -19.90
N ILE A 136 9.36 9.47 -19.84
CA ILE A 136 7.94 9.25 -20.11
C ILE A 136 7.33 8.47 -18.94
N TRP A 137 6.01 8.51 -18.85
CA TRP A 137 5.27 7.48 -18.14
C TRP A 137 4.42 6.66 -19.14
N LEU A 138 4.31 5.36 -18.88
CA LEU A 138 3.58 4.39 -19.67
C LEU A 138 2.30 4.05 -18.92
N GLU A 139 1.16 4.35 -19.53
CA GLU A 139 -0.17 4.15 -18.94
C GLU A 139 -0.51 2.66 -18.89
N ASN A 140 -0.72 2.14 -17.68
CA ASN A 140 -1.09 0.76 -17.44
C ASN A 140 -2.56 0.51 -17.84
N PRO A 141 -2.84 -0.36 -18.82
CA PRO A 141 -4.19 -0.67 -19.28
C PRO A 141 -4.90 -1.72 -18.39
N GLY A 142 -4.32 -2.07 -17.24
CA GLY A 142 -4.75 -3.17 -16.37
C GLY A 142 -4.72 -4.51 -17.09
N GLN A 143 -5.76 -5.33 -16.89
CA GLN A 143 -5.88 -6.68 -17.47
C GLN A 143 -5.84 -6.73 -19.01
N SER A 144 -5.99 -5.60 -19.70
CA SER A 144 -5.87 -5.53 -21.16
C SER A 144 -4.42 -5.47 -21.70
N ILE A 145 -3.42 -5.78 -20.86
CA ILE A 145 -1.98 -5.73 -21.19
C ILE A 145 -1.59 -6.45 -22.50
N VAL A 146 -2.28 -7.54 -22.86
CA VAL A 146 -1.93 -8.35 -24.04
C VAL A 146 -2.41 -7.76 -25.38
N LYS A 147 -3.21 -6.69 -25.36
CA LYS A 147 -3.90 -6.21 -26.57
C LYS A 147 -3.11 -5.16 -27.34
N ASN A 148 -2.39 -4.26 -26.66
CA ASN A 148 -1.70 -3.12 -27.27
C ASN A 148 -0.45 -2.72 -26.47
N LEU A 149 0.48 -2.02 -27.13
CA LEU A 149 1.56 -1.30 -26.43
C LEU A 149 0.97 -0.24 -25.50
N TRP A 150 1.64 -0.03 -24.36
CA TRP A 150 1.21 0.96 -23.38
C TRP A 150 1.35 2.36 -23.94
N LYS A 151 0.36 3.21 -23.62
CA LYS A 151 0.32 4.57 -24.11
C LYS A 151 1.43 5.39 -23.43
N MET A 152 2.25 6.05 -24.24
CA MET A 152 3.34 6.90 -23.76
C MET A 152 2.84 8.32 -23.51
N HIS A 153 3.25 8.89 -22.39
CA HIS A 153 3.00 10.28 -22.02
C HIS A 153 4.32 10.95 -21.64
N TYR A 154 4.62 12.10 -22.24
CA TYR A 154 5.90 12.78 -22.03
C TYR A 154 5.94 13.53 -20.70
N VAL A 155 7.08 13.40 -19.99
CA VAL A 155 7.35 14.11 -18.73
C VAL A 155 8.33 15.25 -18.97
N GLY A 156 9.50 14.95 -19.55
CA GLY A 156 10.58 15.93 -19.71
C GLY A 156 11.87 15.28 -20.18
N LYS A 157 13.00 16.01 -20.13
CA LYS A 157 14.31 15.45 -20.46
C LYS A 157 15.45 16.13 -19.70
N SER A 158 16.57 15.43 -19.58
CA SER A 158 17.90 16.00 -19.39
C SER A 158 18.92 15.04 -20.02
N THR A 159 19.93 15.57 -20.71
CA THR A 159 21.01 14.76 -21.30
C THR A 159 21.55 13.74 -20.31
N ALA A 160 21.79 12.51 -20.77
CA ALA A 160 22.31 11.41 -19.98
C ALA A 160 21.51 11.05 -18.70
N MET A 161 20.20 11.27 -18.69
CA MET A 161 19.29 10.78 -17.64
C MET A 161 19.52 9.29 -17.37
N HIS A 162 19.93 8.94 -16.15
CA HIS A 162 20.46 7.61 -15.84
C HIS A 162 19.75 6.92 -14.67
N ARG A 163 19.25 7.69 -13.69
CA ARG A 163 18.37 7.22 -12.61
C ARG A 163 17.20 8.18 -12.45
N LEU A 164 16.11 7.67 -11.90
CA LEU A 164 14.98 8.49 -11.47
C LEU A 164 14.29 7.83 -10.27
N LYS A 165 13.62 8.65 -9.45
CA LYS A 165 12.74 8.19 -8.38
C LYS A 165 11.45 8.99 -8.33
N VAL A 166 10.31 8.29 -8.27
CA VAL A 166 8.99 8.90 -8.08
C VAL A 166 8.62 8.91 -6.60
N GLY A 167 7.99 9.98 -6.15
CA GLY A 167 7.60 10.13 -4.75
C GLY A 167 7.00 11.50 -4.42
N HIS A 168 6.98 11.80 -3.13
CA HIS A 168 6.46 13.04 -2.55
C HIS A 168 7.58 13.79 -1.83
N PHE A 169 8.35 14.59 -2.56
CA PHE A 169 9.59 15.17 -2.02
C PHE A 169 9.43 16.57 -1.44
N THR A 170 8.49 17.37 -1.96
CA THR A 170 8.22 18.73 -1.48
C THR A 170 6.76 18.90 -1.02
N GLN A 171 5.87 17.98 -1.38
CA GLN A 171 4.45 17.96 -1.07
C GLN A 171 3.86 16.55 -1.21
N THR A 172 2.65 16.32 -0.69
CA THR A 172 2.01 14.98 -0.57
C THR A 172 0.75 14.77 -1.43
N LYS A 173 0.37 15.75 -2.26
CA LYS A 173 -0.88 15.74 -3.04
C LYS A 173 -0.73 15.22 -4.46
N ARG A 174 0.45 15.39 -5.06
CA ARG A 174 0.75 15.03 -6.46
C ARG A 174 2.06 14.29 -6.54
N TRP A 175 2.25 13.49 -7.59
CA TRP A 175 3.53 12.83 -7.80
C TRP A 175 4.61 13.82 -8.23
N GLU A 176 5.83 13.54 -7.78
CA GLU A 176 7.04 14.23 -8.19
C GLU A 176 8.08 13.21 -8.63
N ILE A 177 8.90 13.56 -9.62
CA ILE A 177 9.98 12.71 -10.12
C ILE A 177 11.30 13.47 -9.93
N LEU A 178 12.22 12.88 -9.18
CA LEU A 178 13.62 13.31 -9.17
C LEU A 178 14.35 12.63 -10.32
N GLY A 179 14.82 13.42 -11.28
CA GLY A 179 15.64 12.97 -12.41
C GLY A 179 17.13 13.17 -12.11
N LEU A 180 17.92 12.12 -12.33
CA LEU A 180 19.32 12.02 -11.97
C LEU A 180 20.18 11.58 -13.18
N PRO A 181 20.71 12.52 -13.96
CA PRO A 181 21.71 12.25 -14.98
C PRO A 181 23.05 11.78 -14.37
N ILE A 182 23.74 10.90 -15.08
CA ILE A 182 25.08 10.44 -14.67
C ILE A 182 26.17 11.43 -15.09
N VAL A 183 26.03 12.08 -16.25
CA VAL A 183 26.94 13.13 -16.75
C VAL A 183 26.12 14.32 -17.23
N SER A 184 26.74 15.50 -17.29
CA SER A 184 26.05 16.72 -17.75
C SER A 184 25.97 16.82 -19.27
N LYS A 185 26.94 16.21 -19.98
CA LYS A 185 27.05 16.16 -21.43
C LYS A 185 28.00 15.03 -21.85
N PRO A 186 28.00 14.63 -23.14
CA PRO A 186 28.90 13.58 -23.62
C PRO A 186 30.37 13.94 -23.43
N TYR A 187 31.21 12.95 -23.18
CA TYR A 187 32.66 13.07 -22.94
C TYR A 187 33.06 13.98 -21.77
N ASP A 188 32.17 14.24 -20.81
CA ASP A 188 32.43 15.08 -19.64
C ASP A 188 32.11 14.35 -18.33
N LEU A 189 33.16 13.83 -17.69
CA LEU A 189 33.10 13.18 -16.37
C LEU A 189 33.39 14.15 -15.21
N LEU A 190 33.72 15.41 -15.51
CA LEU A 190 34.27 16.35 -14.52
C LEU A 190 33.30 17.44 -14.12
N SER A 191 32.30 17.75 -14.96
CA SER A 191 31.30 18.76 -14.65
C SER A 191 30.18 18.22 -13.76
N ALA A 192 29.74 19.04 -12.81
CA ALA A 192 28.61 18.71 -11.96
C ALA A 192 27.33 18.47 -12.78
N VAL A 193 26.51 17.52 -12.34
CA VAL A 193 25.28 17.11 -13.00
C VAL A 193 24.06 17.79 -12.36
N PRO A 194 23.01 18.09 -13.15
CA PRO A 194 21.79 18.65 -12.60
C PRO A 194 20.96 17.57 -11.88
N VAL A 195 20.43 17.88 -10.70
CA VAL A 195 19.33 17.14 -10.08
C VAL A 195 18.05 17.89 -10.40
N LEU A 196 17.10 17.23 -11.05
CA LEU A 196 15.86 17.85 -11.54
C LEU A 196 14.66 17.32 -10.76
N LEU A 197 13.69 18.18 -10.47
CA LEU A 197 12.41 17.81 -9.88
C LEU A 197 11.27 18.14 -10.86
N PHE A 198 10.65 17.11 -11.41
CA PHE A 198 9.44 17.21 -12.24
C PHE A 198 8.20 17.05 -11.36
N ARG A 199 7.14 17.81 -11.63
CA ARG A 199 5.90 17.79 -10.86
C ARG A 199 4.72 17.40 -11.74
N GLN A 200 3.91 16.48 -11.24
CA GLN A 200 2.71 16.06 -11.94
C GLN A 200 1.76 17.27 -12.12
N PRO A 201 1.31 17.55 -13.35
CA PRO A 201 0.33 18.58 -13.62
C PRO A 201 -1.09 18.10 -13.28
N ASP A 202 -2.02 19.03 -13.12
CA ASP A 202 -3.41 18.70 -12.73
C ASP A 202 -4.14 17.84 -13.78
N ASN A 203 -3.80 18.00 -15.06
CA ASN A 203 -4.34 17.19 -16.17
C ASN A 203 -3.22 16.34 -16.79
N VAL A 204 -2.80 15.30 -16.08
CA VAL A 204 -1.64 14.47 -16.47
C VAL A 204 -1.82 13.74 -17.80
N LEU A 205 -3.05 13.34 -18.16
CA LEU A 205 -3.35 12.59 -19.39
C LEU A 205 -3.23 13.40 -20.67
N ASN A 206 -3.30 14.73 -20.58
CA ASN A 206 -3.23 15.65 -21.72
C ASN A 206 -2.04 16.61 -21.61
N ALA A 207 -1.14 16.38 -20.65
CA ALA A 207 0.03 17.20 -20.46
C ALA A 207 1.01 17.01 -21.63
N THR A 208 1.49 18.13 -22.19
CA THR A 208 2.56 18.09 -23.19
C THR A 208 3.91 17.81 -22.56
N GLU A 209 4.13 18.31 -21.33
CA GLU A 209 5.30 18.09 -20.48
C GLU A 209 4.93 18.40 -19.02
N TRP A 210 5.75 17.92 -18.08
CA TRP A 210 5.60 18.24 -16.66
C TRP A 210 6.41 19.50 -16.30
N PRO A 211 5.86 20.41 -15.48
CA PRO A 211 6.65 21.49 -14.89
C PRO A 211 7.85 20.93 -14.12
N TYR A 212 9.03 21.53 -14.29
CA TYR A 212 10.23 21.09 -13.60
C TYR A 212 11.11 22.25 -13.13
N GLU A 213 11.99 21.95 -12.18
CA GLU A 213 13.06 22.84 -11.74
C GLU A 213 14.36 22.06 -11.54
N ILE A 214 15.50 22.74 -11.67
CA ILE A 214 16.82 22.19 -11.32
C ILE A 214 17.08 22.56 -9.86
N ILE A 215 17.09 21.56 -8.97
CA ILE A 215 17.24 21.75 -7.52
C ILE A 215 18.71 21.78 -7.08
N ASN A 216 19.61 21.23 -7.89
CA ASN A 216 21.06 21.32 -7.73
C ASN A 216 21.75 21.19 -9.10
N GLN A 217 22.86 21.89 -9.34
CA GLN A 217 23.71 21.70 -10.54
C GLN A 217 25.18 22.04 -10.26
N GLN A 218 25.60 21.95 -8.99
CA GLN A 218 26.91 22.45 -8.56
C GLN A 218 27.67 21.44 -7.71
N PHE A 219 26.97 20.42 -7.19
CA PHE A 219 27.54 19.56 -6.16
C PHE A 219 27.88 18.16 -6.68
N PHE A 220 26.94 17.50 -7.37
CA PHE A 220 27.06 16.08 -7.69
C PHE A 220 27.83 15.79 -8.98
N HIS A 221 28.66 14.74 -8.99
CA HIS A 221 29.30 14.18 -10.19
C HIS A 221 29.07 12.67 -10.27
N LEU A 222 28.81 12.12 -11.47
CA LEU A 222 28.63 10.68 -11.69
C LEU A 222 27.60 10.02 -10.76
N ILE A 223 26.37 10.55 -10.74
CA ILE A 223 25.28 9.91 -9.99
C ILE A 223 24.94 8.56 -10.63
N HIS A 224 25.21 7.48 -9.93
CA HIS A 224 24.99 6.12 -10.45
C HIS A 224 23.79 5.42 -9.81
N ASP A 225 23.46 5.75 -8.57
CA ASP A 225 22.32 5.15 -7.87
C ASP A 225 21.68 6.09 -6.85
N ALA A 226 20.43 5.79 -6.50
CA ALA A 226 19.72 6.52 -5.46
C ALA A 226 18.65 5.66 -4.79
N LYS A 227 18.61 5.72 -3.45
CA LYS A 227 17.59 5.06 -2.64
C LYS A 227 16.60 6.08 -2.10
N ARG A 228 15.32 5.92 -2.48
CA ARG A 228 14.20 6.63 -1.86
C ARG A 228 13.83 5.94 -0.55
N PHE A 229 13.57 6.73 0.48
CA PHE A 229 13.01 6.28 1.75
C PHE A 229 12.15 7.38 2.36
N ASN A 230 11.26 6.98 3.26
CA ASN A 230 10.37 7.90 3.96
C ASN A 230 10.93 8.20 5.36
N ASP A 231 11.02 9.49 5.70
CA ASP A 231 11.39 9.98 7.03
C ASP A 231 10.46 11.15 7.37
N GLY A 232 9.24 10.80 7.79
CA GLY A 232 8.15 11.73 8.10
C GLY A 232 7.14 11.87 6.95
N GLN A 233 6.67 13.09 6.70
CA GLN A 233 5.62 13.32 5.69
C GLN A 233 6.13 13.34 4.25
N LEU A 234 7.42 13.57 4.04
CA LEU A 234 8.05 13.69 2.72
C LEU A 234 9.08 12.59 2.52
N ASP A 235 9.25 12.22 1.27
CA ASP A 235 10.29 11.30 0.82
C ASP A 235 11.65 11.98 0.78
N ASN A 236 12.68 11.18 1.06
CA ASN A 236 14.08 11.58 1.09
C ASN A 236 14.85 10.70 0.09
N LEU A 237 16.04 11.15 -0.31
CA LEU A 237 16.93 10.39 -1.19
C LEU A 237 18.31 10.24 -0.56
N LEU A 238 18.85 9.02 -0.54
CA LEU A 238 20.29 8.80 -0.53
C LEU A 238 20.77 8.76 -1.97
N ILE A 239 21.81 9.52 -2.29
CA ILE A 239 22.43 9.58 -3.62
C ILE A 239 23.84 9.02 -3.51
N ALA A 240 24.14 8.01 -4.34
CA ALA A 240 25.49 7.49 -4.56
C ALA A 240 26.11 8.16 -5.79
N SER A 241 27.17 8.92 -5.55
CA SER A 241 27.89 9.69 -6.56
C SER A 241 29.39 9.72 -6.27
N SER A 242 30.14 10.51 -7.03
CA SER A 242 31.57 10.72 -6.78
C SER A 242 31.84 11.36 -5.41
N GLU A 243 30.88 12.10 -4.87
CA GLU A 243 30.91 12.70 -3.52
C GLU A 243 30.60 11.68 -2.41
N GLY A 244 30.54 10.38 -2.73
CA GLY A 244 30.17 9.32 -1.82
C GLY A 244 28.65 9.20 -1.66
N ILE A 245 28.19 9.04 -0.42
CA ILE A 245 26.77 8.92 -0.08
C ILE A 245 26.28 10.24 0.51
N ASN A 246 25.22 10.78 -0.07
CA ASN A 246 24.64 12.05 0.35
C ASN A 246 23.14 11.92 0.55
N TRP A 247 22.65 12.40 1.69
CA TRP A 247 21.23 12.51 2.00
C TRP A 247 20.68 13.84 1.48
N LEU A 248 19.84 13.77 0.46
CA LEU A 248 19.09 14.88 -0.12
C LEU A 248 17.65 14.90 0.43
N TYR A 249 17.22 16.04 0.99
CA TYR A 249 15.85 16.20 1.48
C TYR A 249 15.36 17.65 1.42
N PHE A 250 14.03 17.82 1.35
CA PHE A 250 13.42 19.14 1.42
C PHE A 250 13.08 19.51 2.86
N ASN A 251 13.63 20.62 3.36
CA ASN A 251 13.29 21.16 4.65
C ASN A 251 12.05 22.05 4.55
N GLN A 252 10.90 21.58 5.05
CA GLN A 252 9.62 22.31 4.96
C GLN A 252 9.63 23.66 5.70
N ASN A 253 10.34 23.77 6.82
CA ASN A 253 10.41 25.01 7.61
C ASN A 253 11.21 26.09 6.89
N LEU A 254 12.32 25.69 6.28
CA LEU A 254 13.22 26.59 5.56
C LEU A 254 12.85 26.74 4.07
N LYS A 255 11.93 25.90 3.58
CA LYS A 255 11.52 25.80 2.17
C LYS A 255 12.70 25.66 1.22
N GLN A 256 13.68 24.84 1.59
CA GLN A 256 14.91 24.66 0.83
C GLN A 256 15.37 23.19 0.82
N TRP A 257 16.07 22.82 -0.23
CA TRP A 257 16.76 21.54 -0.33
C TRP A 257 18.04 21.55 0.50
N ILE A 258 18.27 20.45 1.22
CA ILE A 258 19.47 20.23 2.03
C ILE A 258 20.17 18.98 1.50
N ILE A 259 21.49 19.09 1.35
CA ILE A 259 22.39 17.97 1.05
C ILE A 259 23.26 17.76 2.28
N LYS A 260 23.19 16.56 2.87
CA LYS A 260 24.05 16.16 3.98
C LYS A 260 24.92 14.99 3.52
N ASN A 261 26.25 15.18 3.55
CA ASN A 261 27.19 14.09 3.35
C ASN A 261 27.10 13.08 4.51
N ILE A 262 27.10 11.80 4.14
CA ILE A 262 27.06 10.65 5.05
C ILE A 262 28.44 10.00 5.13
N GLY A 263 29.11 9.87 3.99
CA GLY A 263 30.48 9.43 3.92
C GLY A 263 31.01 9.49 2.51
N ASP A 264 32.32 9.60 2.38
CA ASP A 264 32.99 9.97 1.14
C ASP A 264 33.23 8.79 0.19
N GLY A 265 32.97 7.54 0.58
CA GLY A 265 33.23 6.38 -0.28
C GLY A 265 34.70 6.10 -0.54
N GLU A 266 34.99 5.45 -1.67
CA GLU A 266 36.35 5.09 -2.07
C GLU A 266 37.09 6.30 -2.67
N GLN A 267 38.31 6.59 -2.22
CA GLN A 267 39.06 7.79 -2.61
C GLN A 267 40.46 7.48 -3.14
N GLU A 268 41.02 6.32 -2.83
CA GLU A 268 42.43 5.99 -3.11
C GLU A 268 42.69 5.71 -4.59
N GLU A 269 41.72 5.12 -5.28
CA GLU A 269 41.86 4.74 -6.70
C GLU A 269 41.63 5.91 -7.68
N LYS A 270 41.20 7.09 -7.19
CA LYS A 270 40.80 8.25 -8.01
C LYS A 270 41.82 8.63 -9.08
N GLN A 271 43.11 8.64 -8.73
CA GLN A 271 44.18 9.03 -9.65
C GLN A 271 44.40 8.00 -10.76
N GLN A 272 44.03 6.74 -10.53
CA GLN A 272 44.25 5.62 -11.44
C GLN A 272 43.03 5.36 -12.33
N THR A 273 41.82 5.46 -11.78
CA THR A 273 40.58 5.06 -12.47
C THR A 273 39.68 6.22 -12.87
N THR A 274 39.96 7.46 -12.41
CA THR A 274 39.06 8.63 -12.50
C THR A 274 37.79 8.52 -11.65
N TYR A 275 37.40 7.31 -11.22
CA TYR A 275 36.24 7.06 -10.38
C TYR A 275 36.61 7.07 -8.89
N TYR A 276 35.71 7.64 -8.09
CA TYR A 276 35.80 7.75 -6.63
C TYR A 276 34.38 7.85 -6.06
N GLY A 277 34.24 7.87 -4.74
CA GLY A 277 32.93 7.93 -4.07
C GLY A 277 32.22 6.59 -4.05
N SER A 278 30.93 6.60 -4.38
CA SER A 278 30.02 5.46 -4.30
C SER A 278 29.21 5.30 -5.60
N GLY A 279 29.06 4.07 -6.05
CA GLY A 279 28.27 3.70 -7.22
C GLY A 279 26.93 3.05 -6.91
N GLY A 280 26.70 2.51 -5.71
CA GLY A 280 25.45 1.84 -5.35
C GLY A 280 25.14 1.99 -3.87
N ILE A 281 23.86 2.05 -3.52
CA ILE A 281 23.43 2.27 -2.13
C ILE A 281 22.05 1.67 -1.87
N ASP A 282 21.87 1.14 -0.67
CA ASP A 282 20.57 0.82 -0.09
C ASP A 282 20.62 1.02 1.44
N VAL A 283 19.53 0.71 2.14
CA VAL A 283 19.38 0.87 3.58
C VAL A 283 18.85 -0.43 4.16
N GLY A 284 19.51 -0.95 5.18
CA GLY A 284 19.07 -2.14 5.89
C GLY A 284 18.54 -1.84 7.29
N ARG A 285 17.49 -2.55 7.65
CA ARG A 285 16.88 -2.58 8.97
C ARG A 285 17.62 -3.53 9.92
N VAL A 286 17.63 -3.19 11.21
CA VAL A 286 18.00 -4.10 12.31
C VAL A 286 16.98 -3.97 13.41
N GLY A 287 16.24 -5.05 13.69
CA GLY A 287 15.09 -5.06 14.57
C GLY A 287 14.10 -3.94 14.24
N ASN A 288 13.96 -2.97 15.15
CA ASN A 288 13.04 -1.84 14.99
C ASN A 288 13.66 -0.61 14.31
N ASP A 289 14.98 -0.60 14.07
CA ASP A 289 15.64 0.51 13.37
C ASP A 289 15.65 0.23 11.87
N SER A 290 14.72 0.84 11.13
CA SER A 290 14.60 0.70 9.67
C SER A 290 15.74 1.37 8.89
N PHE A 291 16.67 2.04 9.56
CA PHE A 291 17.78 2.78 8.98
C PHE A 291 19.07 2.50 9.77
N ALA A 292 19.33 1.24 10.09
CA ALA A 292 20.43 0.84 10.98
C ALA A 292 21.80 0.87 10.29
N TYR A 293 21.85 0.44 9.02
CA TYR A 293 23.08 0.44 8.23
C TYR A 293 22.80 0.72 6.74
N MET A 294 23.85 1.09 6.01
CA MET A 294 23.79 1.33 4.57
C MET A 294 24.93 0.60 3.86
N PRO A 295 24.65 -0.50 3.13
CA PRO A 295 25.66 -1.12 2.28
C PRO A 295 25.86 -0.30 1.01
N ALA A 296 27.11 -0.22 0.55
CA ALA A 296 27.48 0.54 -0.63
C ALA A 296 28.39 -0.24 -1.57
N ILE A 297 28.25 0.04 -2.86
CA ILE A 297 29.21 -0.30 -3.90
C ILE A 297 30.07 0.93 -4.16
N GLU A 298 31.37 0.77 -4.21
CA GLU A 298 32.31 1.88 -4.36
C GLU A 298 33.42 1.55 -5.37
N PRO A 299 33.77 2.48 -6.28
CA PRO A 299 33.02 3.65 -6.77
C PRO A 299 32.03 3.27 -7.89
N PHE A 300 31.85 4.10 -8.93
CA PHE A 300 31.08 3.76 -10.15
C PHE A 300 31.54 2.43 -10.75
N HIS A 301 30.59 1.51 -10.98
CA HIS A 301 30.87 0.13 -11.41
C HIS A 301 32.00 -0.52 -10.58
N GLY A 302 32.09 -0.25 -9.29
CA GLY A 302 33.27 -0.56 -8.47
C GLY A 302 33.49 -2.04 -8.17
N ASN A 303 34.54 -2.30 -7.41
CA ASN A 303 34.91 -3.60 -6.86
C ASN A 303 34.85 -3.63 -5.33
N VAL A 304 34.70 -2.49 -4.66
CA VAL A 304 34.66 -2.41 -3.19
C VAL A 304 33.22 -2.48 -2.70
N ILE A 305 32.98 -3.35 -1.72
CA ILE A 305 31.73 -3.41 -0.95
C ILE A 305 32.01 -2.91 0.45
N SER A 306 31.27 -1.90 0.88
CA SER A 306 31.39 -1.30 2.21
C SER A 306 30.02 -1.25 2.90
N VAL A 307 30.03 -1.03 4.21
CA VAL A 307 28.84 -0.70 5.00
C VAL A 307 29.10 0.53 5.84
N TYR A 308 28.09 1.37 5.96
CA TYR A 308 28.07 2.52 6.86
C TYR A 308 27.16 2.19 8.04
N ILE A 309 27.70 2.28 9.25
CA ILE A 309 26.96 1.95 10.47
C ILE A 309 26.95 3.16 11.40
N ASN A 310 25.79 3.41 11.99
CA ASN A 310 25.58 4.48 12.94
C ASN A 310 25.84 3.97 14.37
N ASN A 311 26.86 4.50 15.04
CA ASN A 311 27.23 4.07 16.40
C ASN A 311 26.36 4.69 17.50
N THR A 312 25.39 5.53 17.14
CA THR A 312 24.42 6.09 18.06
C THR A 312 23.07 5.47 17.72
N ASN A 313 22.37 4.85 18.69
CA ASN A 313 21.06 4.21 18.52
C ASN A 313 19.91 5.20 18.17
N ASN A 314 20.21 6.25 17.41
CA ASN A 314 19.28 7.26 16.91
C ASN A 314 19.48 7.34 15.39
N SER A 315 18.48 6.94 14.60
CA SER A 315 18.39 7.10 13.15
C SER A 315 18.15 8.56 12.73
N SER A 316 18.96 9.48 13.28
CA SER A 316 18.75 10.91 13.12
C SER A 316 19.57 11.49 11.97
N LYS A 317 19.08 12.60 11.40
CA LYS A 317 19.85 13.47 10.50
C LYS A 317 21.12 14.06 11.12
N GLN A 318 21.43 13.78 12.39
CA GLN A 318 22.64 14.24 13.09
C GLN A 318 23.66 13.13 13.34
N SER A 319 23.34 11.89 12.96
CA SER A 319 24.19 10.73 13.24
C SER A 319 25.51 10.78 12.47
N GLN A 320 26.57 10.30 13.13
CA GLN A 320 27.89 10.04 12.55
C GLN A 320 27.94 8.60 12.07
N TRP A 321 28.32 8.42 10.81
CA TRP A 321 28.37 7.12 10.14
C TRP A 321 29.82 6.68 9.97
N ASN A 322 30.12 5.43 10.34
CA ASN A 322 31.44 4.84 10.16
C ASN A 322 31.42 3.88 8.97
N ARG A 323 32.37 4.08 8.05
CA ARG A 323 32.58 3.21 6.89
C ARG A 323 33.42 2.00 7.28
N TYR A 324 32.95 0.80 6.94
CA TYR A 324 33.68 -0.46 7.05
C TYR A 324 33.76 -1.10 5.68
N VAL A 325 34.97 -1.35 5.17
CA VAL A 325 35.17 -2.12 3.93
C VAL A 325 35.00 -3.60 4.27
N LEU A 326 34.08 -4.27 3.58
CA LEU A 326 33.81 -5.69 3.75
C LEU A 326 34.62 -6.52 2.76
N ASP A 327 34.67 -6.08 1.50
CA ASP A 327 35.28 -6.87 0.42
C ASP A 327 35.79 -6.02 -0.75
N ILE A 328 36.76 -6.58 -1.47
CA ILE A 328 37.31 -6.04 -2.72
C ILE A 328 37.33 -7.16 -3.78
N TYR A 329 36.48 -7.05 -4.79
CA TYR A 329 36.27 -8.06 -5.84
C TYR A 329 37.18 -7.85 -7.04
N GLY A 330 38.43 -8.32 -6.92
CA GLY A 330 39.43 -8.21 -7.98
C GLY A 330 39.94 -6.79 -8.17
N TYR A 331 40.70 -6.55 -9.23
CA TYR A 331 41.19 -5.22 -9.59
C TYR A 331 40.28 -4.58 -10.64
N PRO A 332 40.17 -3.23 -10.67
CA PRO A 332 39.52 -2.53 -11.76
C PRO A 332 40.14 -2.91 -13.12
N ASN A 333 39.31 -2.96 -14.15
CA ASN A 333 39.73 -3.20 -15.52
C ASN A 333 40.43 -1.95 -16.11
N GLU A 334 40.83 -2.04 -17.39
CA GLU A 334 41.48 -0.94 -18.12
C GLU A 334 40.65 0.35 -18.23
N ASN A 335 39.33 0.26 -18.04
CA ASN A 335 38.41 1.40 -17.99
C ASN A 335 38.16 1.90 -16.56
N GLY A 336 38.84 1.34 -15.55
CA GLY A 336 38.67 1.70 -14.15
C GLY A 336 37.46 1.07 -13.47
N GLU A 337 36.82 0.07 -14.09
CA GLU A 337 35.59 -0.55 -13.57
C GLU A 337 35.84 -1.95 -12.96
N GLY A 338 35.15 -2.24 -11.87
CA GLY A 338 34.99 -3.56 -11.28
C GLY A 338 33.68 -4.28 -11.65
N PRO A 339 33.37 -5.37 -10.92
CA PRO A 339 32.23 -6.23 -11.22
C PRO A 339 30.91 -5.80 -10.55
N ALA A 340 30.88 -4.89 -9.57
CA ALA A 340 29.66 -4.60 -8.83
C ALA A 340 28.79 -3.53 -9.51
N HIS A 341 27.47 -3.73 -9.54
CA HIS A 341 26.55 -2.83 -10.23
C HIS A 341 25.31 -2.43 -9.42
N HIS A 342 24.77 -3.33 -8.61
CA HIS A 342 23.56 -3.07 -7.81
C HIS A 342 23.59 -3.84 -6.51
N LEU A 343 22.91 -3.32 -5.49
CA LEU A 343 22.67 -4.03 -4.24
C LEU A 343 21.26 -3.73 -3.73
N VAL A 344 20.77 -4.60 -2.86
CA VAL A 344 19.44 -4.49 -2.25
C VAL A 344 19.46 -5.04 -0.83
N CYS A 345 18.74 -4.40 0.10
CA CYS A 345 18.53 -4.88 1.46
C CYS A 345 17.15 -5.52 1.61
N ALA A 346 17.08 -6.66 2.28
CA ALA A 346 15.84 -7.31 2.69
C ALA A 346 16.09 -8.41 3.70
N ASP A 347 15.10 -8.66 4.54
CA ASP A 347 15.04 -9.74 5.53
C ASP A 347 14.72 -11.08 4.82
N PHE A 348 15.75 -11.76 4.32
CA PHE A 348 15.59 -13.00 3.57
C PHE A 348 15.37 -14.18 4.51
N ASP A 349 15.88 -14.15 5.74
CA ASP A 349 15.76 -15.26 6.69
C ASP A 349 14.63 -15.12 7.72
N LYS A 350 13.97 -13.95 7.76
CA LYS A 350 12.84 -13.58 8.62
C LYS A 350 13.20 -13.41 10.10
N ASP A 351 14.46 -13.12 10.42
CA ASP A 351 14.87 -12.84 11.80
C ASP A 351 14.60 -11.39 12.23
N GLY A 352 14.17 -10.53 11.29
CA GLY A 352 13.84 -9.13 11.52
C GLY A 352 14.99 -8.16 11.20
N ASP A 353 16.18 -8.67 10.91
CA ASP A 353 17.31 -7.92 10.40
C ASP A 353 17.39 -8.10 8.89
N ASP A 354 17.65 -7.03 8.15
CA ASP A 354 17.85 -7.17 6.73
C ASP A 354 19.24 -7.77 6.45
N GLU A 355 19.30 -8.76 5.56
CA GLU A 355 20.51 -9.06 4.79
C GLU A 355 20.66 -8.04 3.67
N PHE A 356 21.78 -8.11 2.94
CA PHE A 356 21.84 -7.49 1.63
C PHE A 356 22.44 -8.40 0.57
N LEU A 357 21.93 -8.26 -0.66
CA LEU A 357 22.45 -8.92 -1.85
C LEU A 357 23.29 -7.94 -2.67
N VAL A 358 24.39 -8.41 -3.24
CA VAL A 358 25.23 -7.67 -4.18
C VAL A 358 25.21 -8.35 -5.55
N ALA A 359 24.83 -7.61 -6.58
CA ALA A 359 24.82 -8.02 -7.98
C ALA A 359 26.18 -7.74 -8.62
N LEU A 360 26.86 -8.82 -9.02
CA LEU A 360 28.15 -8.76 -9.70
C LEU A 360 28.00 -9.13 -11.17
N ARG A 361 28.20 -8.15 -12.06
CA ARG A 361 28.06 -8.27 -13.51
C ARG A 361 29.06 -9.24 -14.13
N GLY A 362 30.28 -9.29 -13.59
CA GLY A 362 31.37 -10.13 -14.06
C GLY A 362 32.64 -9.35 -14.42
N PRO A 363 33.69 -10.06 -14.90
CA PRO A 363 33.69 -11.46 -15.34
C PRO A 363 33.80 -12.50 -14.20
N TYR A 364 33.68 -13.79 -14.55
CA TYR A 364 34.10 -14.90 -13.69
C TYR A 364 35.56 -14.74 -13.23
N PRO A 365 35.93 -15.04 -11.97
CA PRO A 365 35.14 -15.71 -10.92
C PRO A 365 34.22 -14.79 -10.09
N ASN A 366 34.30 -13.47 -10.30
CA ASN A 366 33.59 -12.49 -9.47
C ASN A 366 32.12 -12.32 -9.85
N GLN A 367 31.68 -12.72 -11.04
CA GLN A 367 30.26 -12.68 -11.41
C GLN A 367 29.37 -13.50 -10.46
N GLY A 368 28.12 -13.07 -10.27
CA GLY A 368 27.18 -13.76 -9.41
C GLY A 368 26.32 -12.83 -8.56
N VAL A 369 25.68 -13.44 -7.56
CA VAL A 369 25.05 -12.73 -6.44
C VAL A 369 25.65 -13.22 -5.15
N TYR A 370 26.04 -12.29 -4.27
CA TYR A 370 26.46 -12.59 -2.91
C TYR A 370 25.41 -12.07 -1.93
N LEU A 371 25.05 -12.90 -0.95
CA LEU A 371 24.26 -12.53 0.22
C LEU A 371 25.21 -12.24 1.38
N TYR A 372 24.98 -11.12 2.07
CA TYR A 372 25.70 -10.74 3.28
C TYR A 372 24.73 -10.67 4.45
N LYS A 373 25.12 -11.26 5.58
CA LYS A 373 24.40 -11.19 6.84
C LYS A 373 25.33 -10.67 7.94
N SER A 374 24.83 -9.75 8.75
CA SER A 374 25.57 -9.25 9.90
C SER A 374 25.73 -10.34 10.95
N ILE A 375 26.93 -10.46 11.51
CA ILE A 375 27.24 -11.31 12.67
C ILE A 375 27.44 -10.45 13.92
N ASP A 376 27.97 -9.24 13.75
CA ASP A 376 28.14 -8.25 14.82
C ASP A 376 28.05 -6.85 14.23
N PHE A 377 26.85 -6.26 14.29
CA PHE A 377 26.60 -4.90 13.83
C PHE A 377 27.45 -3.86 14.54
N SER A 378 27.72 -4.02 15.84
CA SER A 378 28.50 -3.04 16.61
C SER A 378 29.95 -2.90 16.13
N ARG A 379 30.43 -3.90 15.38
CA ARG A 379 31.80 -3.97 14.84
C ARG A 379 31.85 -3.97 13.32
N GLY A 380 30.70 -3.88 12.63
CA GLY A 380 30.63 -3.98 11.18
C GLY A 380 31.09 -5.33 10.62
N LEU A 381 30.84 -6.43 11.36
CA LEU A 381 31.21 -7.78 10.92
C LEU A 381 30.05 -8.45 10.20
N PHE A 382 30.29 -8.86 8.95
CA PHE A 382 29.34 -9.57 8.11
C PHE A 382 29.94 -10.88 7.60
N ALA A 383 29.13 -11.93 7.54
CA ALA A 383 29.44 -13.12 6.75
C ALA A 383 28.78 -13.00 5.38
N LYS A 384 29.32 -13.76 4.41
CA LYS A 384 28.82 -13.77 3.04
C LYS A 384 28.73 -15.16 2.45
N TRP A 385 27.80 -15.33 1.52
CA TRP A 385 27.58 -16.55 0.75
C TRP A 385 27.34 -16.22 -0.70
N LYS A 386 27.97 -16.97 -1.62
CA LYS A 386 27.66 -16.86 -3.04
C LYS A 386 26.38 -17.64 -3.32
N VAL A 387 25.30 -16.94 -3.67
CA VAL A 387 23.96 -17.53 -3.86
C VAL A 387 23.59 -17.69 -5.34
N SER A 388 24.36 -17.09 -6.25
CA SER A 388 24.28 -17.35 -7.69
C SER A 388 25.63 -17.18 -8.38
N ASN A 389 25.87 -17.93 -9.46
CA ASN A 389 27.03 -17.78 -10.36
C ASN A 389 26.69 -17.05 -11.66
N ASP A 390 25.42 -16.72 -11.91
CA ASP A 390 25.00 -16.03 -13.12
C ASP A 390 25.38 -14.55 -13.03
N SER A 391 25.73 -13.94 -14.16
CA SER A 391 25.88 -12.48 -14.22
C SER A 391 24.59 -11.80 -13.74
N ALA A 392 24.72 -10.75 -12.92
CA ALA A 392 23.61 -9.96 -12.44
C ALA A 392 23.89 -8.46 -12.62
N ALA A 393 23.07 -7.79 -13.42
CA ALA A 393 23.05 -6.33 -13.54
C ALA A 393 22.28 -5.70 -12.38
N ARG A 394 21.09 -6.21 -12.11
CA ARG A 394 20.16 -5.66 -11.13
C ARG A 394 19.39 -6.80 -10.47
N ILE A 395 18.88 -6.53 -9.27
CA ILE A 395 18.14 -7.48 -8.45
C ILE A 395 16.77 -6.89 -8.17
N ALA A 396 15.72 -7.67 -8.40
CA ALA A 396 14.36 -7.39 -7.95
C ALA A 396 14.00 -8.34 -6.80
N ILE A 397 13.25 -7.86 -5.82
CA ILE A 397 12.82 -8.65 -4.65
C ILE A 397 11.30 -8.68 -4.62
N ALA A 398 10.73 -9.86 -4.44
CA ALA A 398 9.32 -10.08 -4.15
C ALA A 398 9.12 -11.51 -3.62
N ASP A 399 7.92 -11.83 -3.15
CA ASP A 399 7.48 -13.21 -2.95
C ASP A 399 6.93 -13.73 -4.29
N PHE A 400 7.77 -14.36 -5.11
CA PHE A 400 7.42 -14.79 -6.47
C PHE A 400 6.70 -16.13 -6.50
N ASP A 401 6.69 -16.92 -5.41
CA ASP A 401 5.91 -18.16 -5.33
C ASP A 401 4.82 -18.18 -4.26
N ASN A 402 4.55 -17.01 -3.66
CA ASN A 402 3.49 -16.77 -2.68
C ASN A 402 3.62 -17.65 -1.43
N ASP A 403 4.85 -17.99 -1.05
CA ASP A 403 5.16 -18.83 0.10
C ASP A 403 5.57 -18.04 1.35
N THR A 404 5.39 -16.72 1.29
CA THR A 404 5.68 -15.69 2.29
C THR A 404 7.16 -15.38 2.46
N ARG A 405 8.07 -16.03 1.73
CA ARG A 405 9.51 -15.74 1.80
C ARG A 405 9.88 -14.79 0.69
N LEU A 406 10.84 -13.90 0.98
CA LEU A 406 11.37 -13.02 -0.05
C LEU A 406 12.29 -13.83 -0.95
N ASP A 407 11.96 -13.83 -2.23
CA ASP A 407 12.76 -14.34 -3.33
C ASP A 407 13.52 -13.19 -3.98
N PHE A 408 14.44 -13.52 -4.88
CA PHE A 408 15.05 -12.51 -5.73
C PHE A 408 15.07 -12.92 -7.20
N ALA A 409 15.04 -11.93 -8.09
CA ALA A 409 15.18 -12.12 -9.51
C ALA A 409 16.34 -11.27 -10.05
N THR A 410 17.02 -11.77 -11.08
CA THR A 410 18.16 -11.08 -11.70
C THR A 410 18.02 -11.09 -13.21
N ILE A 411 18.57 -10.05 -13.85
CA ILE A 411 18.88 -10.04 -15.27
C ILE A 411 20.41 -9.95 -15.45
N SER A 412 20.97 -10.66 -16.43
CA SER A 412 22.40 -10.56 -16.74
C SER A 412 22.78 -9.18 -17.25
N TYR A 413 24.00 -8.75 -16.93
CA TYR A 413 24.56 -7.51 -17.46
C TYR A 413 25.15 -7.77 -18.84
N ASN A 414 24.45 -7.32 -19.88
CA ASN A 414 24.93 -7.44 -21.25
C ASN A 414 24.72 -6.12 -21.97
N VAL A 415 25.70 -5.22 -21.82
CA VAL A 415 25.65 -3.85 -22.34
C VAL A 415 26.88 -3.60 -23.24
N PRO A 416 26.67 -3.41 -24.56
CA PRO A 416 27.73 -2.98 -25.48
C PRO A 416 28.50 -1.75 -24.97
N GLY A 417 29.84 -1.77 -25.12
CA GLY A 417 30.71 -0.67 -24.65
C GLY A 417 31.10 -0.77 -23.17
N TYR A 418 30.47 -1.67 -22.42
CA TYR A 418 30.83 -1.99 -21.04
C TYR A 418 31.21 -3.48 -20.95
N TYR A 419 30.42 -4.28 -20.24
CA TYR A 419 30.61 -5.72 -20.09
C TYR A 419 29.49 -6.49 -20.80
N ARG A 420 29.86 -7.62 -21.42
CA ARG A 420 28.93 -8.53 -22.09
C ARG A 420 29.00 -9.91 -21.43
N ALA A 421 27.99 -10.24 -20.65
CA ALA A 421 27.87 -11.56 -20.05
C ALA A 421 27.74 -12.65 -21.12
N GLU A 422 28.33 -13.81 -20.85
CA GLU A 422 28.07 -15.03 -21.61
C GLU A 422 26.65 -15.53 -21.31
N ASN A 423 25.88 -15.85 -22.35
CA ASN A 423 24.49 -16.34 -22.27
C ASN A 423 23.55 -15.47 -21.39
N PRO A 424 23.28 -14.21 -21.78
CA PRO A 424 22.45 -13.30 -20.98
C PRO A 424 21.04 -13.87 -20.72
N SER A 425 20.60 -13.84 -19.46
CA SER A 425 19.35 -14.47 -19.03
C SER A 425 18.60 -13.66 -17.96
N ILE A 426 17.33 -14.02 -17.74
CA ILE A 426 16.52 -13.61 -16.60
C ILE A 426 16.26 -14.86 -15.75
N ASN A 427 16.49 -14.74 -14.45
CA ASN A 427 16.32 -15.85 -13.50
C ASN A 427 15.60 -15.37 -12.25
N ILE A 428 14.76 -16.23 -11.68
CA ILE A 428 14.23 -16.11 -10.31
C ILE A 428 14.96 -17.12 -9.43
N PHE A 429 15.19 -16.76 -8.17
CA PHE A 429 15.84 -17.57 -7.16
C PHE A 429 14.91 -17.63 -5.95
N TYR A 430 14.16 -18.73 -5.86
CA TYR A 430 13.19 -18.91 -4.79
C TYR A 430 13.90 -19.22 -3.48
N ASN A 431 13.56 -18.52 -2.42
CA ASN A 431 14.13 -18.75 -1.11
C ASN A 431 13.64 -20.10 -0.57
N ARG A 432 14.58 -20.96 -0.17
CA ARG A 432 14.29 -22.30 0.35
C ARG A 432 14.82 -22.54 1.76
N PHE A 433 15.51 -21.57 2.35
CA PHE A 433 16.15 -21.74 3.66
C PHE A 433 15.42 -21.05 4.80
N ALA A 434 14.75 -19.91 4.55
CA ALA A 434 14.00 -19.23 5.60
C ALA A 434 12.83 -20.09 6.07
N GLU A 435 12.47 -19.97 7.35
CA GLU A 435 11.32 -20.66 7.89
C GLU A 435 10.06 -20.23 7.11
N LYS A 436 9.33 -21.23 6.61
CA LYS A 436 7.95 -21.01 6.21
C LYS A 436 7.19 -20.73 7.49
N LYS A 437 6.95 -19.45 7.79
CA LYS A 437 5.80 -19.13 8.63
C LYS A 437 4.62 -19.83 7.96
N PRO A 438 3.84 -20.65 8.69
CA PRO A 438 2.56 -21.10 8.15
C PRO A 438 1.89 -19.85 7.60
N GLN A 439 1.40 -19.88 6.36
CA GLN A 439 0.45 -18.85 5.94
C GLN A 439 -0.55 -18.79 7.09
N VAL A 440 -0.63 -17.66 7.79
CA VAL A 440 -1.66 -17.48 8.79
C VAL A 440 -2.93 -17.76 8.01
N GLU A 441 -3.61 -18.87 8.32
CA GLU A 441 -4.83 -19.23 7.63
C GLU A 441 -5.68 -17.97 7.59
N LYS A 442 -6.20 -17.63 6.40
CA LYS A 442 -7.12 -16.49 6.29
C LYS A 442 -8.19 -16.71 7.35
N GLU A 443 -8.25 -15.78 8.28
CA GLU A 443 -9.09 -15.92 9.47
C GLU A 443 -10.55 -15.69 9.04
N ILE A 444 -10.74 -14.91 7.97
CA ILE A 444 -12.00 -14.85 7.23
C ILE A 444 -12.06 -16.01 6.23
N GLN A 445 -12.91 -16.99 6.51
CA GLN A 445 -13.25 -18.04 5.56
C GLN A 445 -14.60 -17.73 4.92
N VAL A 446 -14.72 -17.94 3.62
CA VAL A 446 -15.98 -17.75 2.89
C VAL A 446 -16.33 -19.03 2.16
N MET A 447 -17.60 -19.42 2.28
CA MET A 447 -18.11 -20.64 1.65
C MET A 447 -19.55 -20.44 1.22
N LYS A 448 -19.99 -21.25 0.25
CA LYS A 448 -21.39 -21.27 -0.17
C LYS A 448 -22.21 -22.06 0.84
N GLN A 449 -23.30 -21.46 1.31
CA GLN A 449 -24.34 -22.15 2.06
C GLN A 449 -25.69 -21.88 1.40
N ASN A 450 -26.22 -22.88 0.69
CA ASN A 450 -27.39 -22.71 -0.19
C ASN A 450 -27.13 -21.62 -1.25
N ASN A 451 -27.91 -20.54 -1.25
CA ASN A 451 -27.72 -19.38 -2.13
C ASN A 451 -27.04 -18.20 -1.43
N ASP A 452 -26.50 -18.40 -0.23
CA ASP A 452 -25.81 -17.37 0.53
C ASP A 452 -24.30 -17.63 0.55
N LEU A 453 -23.52 -16.54 0.67
CA LEU A 453 -22.18 -16.55 1.21
C LEU A 453 -22.26 -16.65 2.74
N LEU A 454 -21.64 -17.68 3.28
CA LEU A 454 -21.36 -17.83 4.69
C LEU A 454 -19.93 -17.39 4.96
N PHE A 455 -19.79 -16.31 5.72
CA PHE A 455 -18.52 -15.85 6.27
C PHE A 455 -18.32 -16.47 7.66
N LYS A 456 -17.14 -17.05 7.87
CA LYS A 456 -16.63 -17.45 9.18
C LYS A 456 -15.50 -16.49 9.52
N VAL A 457 -15.65 -15.75 10.61
CA VAL A 457 -14.69 -14.72 11.04
C VAL A 457 -14.24 -14.99 12.46
N PRO A 458 -12.98 -14.70 12.84
CA PRO A 458 -12.60 -14.82 14.23
C PRO A 458 -13.28 -13.69 15.03
N ARG A 459 -13.31 -13.83 16.34
CA ARG A 459 -13.70 -12.72 17.21
C ARG A 459 -12.63 -11.62 17.11
N PRO A 460 -13.00 -10.33 16.99
CA PRO A 460 -12.00 -9.28 16.70
C PRO A 460 -10.91 -9.14 17.75
N ASN A 461 -11.20 -9.44 19.01
CA ASN A 461 -10.24 -9.45 20.11
C ASN A 461 -9.24 -10.62 20.07
N LYS A 462 -9.49 -11.64 19.24
CA LYS A 462 -8.61 -12.79 19.01
C LYS A 462 -7.93 -12.73 17.64
N ALA A 463 -8.26 -11.75 16.81
CA ALA A 463 -7.69 -11.62 15.48
C ALA A 463 -6.19 -11.37 15.57
N LEU A 464 -5.42 -12.08 14.73
CA LEU A 464 -3.96 -12.00 14.75
C LEU A 464 -3.43 -10.90 13.84
N GLN A 465 -4.15 -10.61 12.76
CA GLN A 465 -3.73 -9.65 11.74
C GLN A 465 -4.91 -8.96 11.07
N TYR A 466 -4.64 -7.81 10.44
CA TYR A 466 -5.62 -7.16 9.58
C TYR A 466 -5.94 -8.05 8.37
N GLN A 467 -7.21 -8.23 8.05
CA GLN A 467 -7.64 -8.90 6.82
C GLN A 467 -8.80 -8.16 6.19
N GLU A 468 -8.82 -8.17 4.86
CA GLU A 468 -9.84 -7.58 4.02
C GLU A 468 -10.32 -8.61 3.01
N LEU A 469 -11.65 -8.78 2.92
CA LEU A 469 -12.29 -9.63 1.95
C LEU A 469 -13.39 -8.85 1.21
N PRO A 470 -13.11 -8.28 0.02
CA PRO A 470 -14.16 -7.76 -0.85
C PRO A 470 -15.07 -8.92 -1.27
N PHE A 471 -16.38 -8.67 -1.36
CA PHE A 471 -17.33 -9.75 -1.68
C PHE A 471 -18.45 -9.37 -2.66
N ILE A 472 -18.85 -8.10 -2.72
CA ILE A 472 -19.84 -7.64 -3.72
C ILE A 472 -19.59 -6.18 -4.10
N THR A 473 -19.72 -5.87 -5.37
CA THR A 473 -19.76 -4.49 -5.87
C THR A 473 -21.13 -4.20 -6.45
N ILE A 474 -21.71 -3.07 -6.04
CA ILE A 474 -23.05 -2.64 -6.44
C ILE A 474 -22.91 -1.24 -7.03
N ASP A 475 -23.04 -1.18 -8.35
CA ASP A 475 -22.96 0.03 -9.14
C ASP A 475 -21.73 0.90 -8.79
N GLY A 476 -20.57 0.24 -8.70
CA GLY A 476 -19.26 0.85 -8.40
C GLY A 476 -19.01 1.17 -6.92
N ILE A 477 -19.88 0.73 -6.01
CA ILE A 477 -19.63 0.72 -4.55
C ILE A 477 -19.26 -0.71 -4.14
N THR A 478 -18.01 -0.94 -3.78
CA THR A 478 -17.51 -2.26 -3.35
C THR A 478 -17.68 -2.41 -1.84
N LEU A 479 -18.27 -3.52 -1.41
CA LEU A 479 -18.38 -3.90 -0.01
C LEU A 479 -17.30 -4.93 0.32
N SER A 480 -16.57 -4.68 1.40
CA SER A 480 -15.60 -5.60 1.99
C SER A 480 -15.96 -5.94 3.44
N LEU A 481 -15.70 -7.17 3.84
CA LEU A 481 -15.69 -7.61 5.23
C LEU A 481 -14.25 -7.50 5.73
N GLU A 482 -14.04 -6.72 6.77
CA GLU A 482 -12.71 -6.41 7.28
C GLU A 482 -12.59 -6.68 8.76
N ILE A 483 -11.41 -7.17 9.17
CA ILE A 483 -11.07 -7.35 10.57
C ILE A 483 -9.83 -6.55 10.91
N VAL A 484 -9.91 -5.78 12.00
CA VAL A 484 -8.82 -4.98 12.54
C VAL A 484 -8.49 -5.53 13.94
N PRO A 485 -7.29 -6.11 14.14
CA PRO A 485 -6.90 -6.70 15.43
C PRO A 485 -6.87 -5.69 16.57
N PRO A 486 -6.70 -6.15 17.83
CA PRO A 486 -6.44 -5.26 18.94
C PRO A 486 -5.22 -4.36 18.72
N HIS A 487 -5.28 -3.14 19.25
CA HIS A 487 -4.18 -2.15 19.20
C HIS A 487 -3.62 -1.86 17.81
N SER A 488 -4.44 -2.07 16.78
CA SER A 488 -4.05 -1.89 15.39
C SER A 488 -4.67 -0.61 14.82
N SER A 489 -4.16 -0.18 13.68
CA SER A 489 -4.73 0.96 12.96
C SER A 489 -4.73 0.74 11.46
N ARG A 490 -5.73 1.32 10.80
CA ARG A 490 -6.00 1.17 9.37
C ARG A 490 -6.22 2.54 8.74
N GLN A 491 -5.69 2.74 7.54
CA GLN A 491 -5.96 3.94 6.74
C GLN A 491 -7.43 3.98 6.29
N VAL A 492 -7.98 5.17 6.19
CA VAL A 492 -9.30 5.49 5.63
C VAL A 492 -9.13 6.70 4.72
N ASP A 493 -9.91 6.79 3.64
CA ASP A 493 -9.92 7.97 2.78
C ASP A 493 -11.34 8.53 2.62
N LYS A 494 -11.46 9.63 1.89
CA LYS A 494 -12.74 10.31 1.61
C LYS A 494 -13.81 9.45 0.90
N ASN A 495 -13.43 8.27 0.40
CA ASN A 495 -14.33 7.34 -0.28
C ASN A 495 -14.60 6.08 0.58
N THR A 496 -14.18 6.08 1.84
CA THR A 496 -14.32 4.97 2.77
C THR A 496 -15.44 5.27 3.77
N TYR A 497 -16.48 4.43 3.76
CA TYR A 497 -17.57 4.47 4.73
C TYR A 497 -17.58 3.16 5.52
N ILE A 498 -17.91 3.20 6.80
CA ILE A 498 -17.69 2.07 7.71
C ILE A 498 -18.93 1.81 8.57
N LYS A 499 -19.46 0.59 8.49
CA LYS A 499 -20.39 0.00 9.45
C LYS A 499 -19.62 -0.97 10.34
N VAL A 500 -19.61 -0.74 11.65
CA VAL A 500 -19.07 -1.72 12.61
C VAL A 500 -20.09 -2.84 12.82
N LEU A 501 -19.63 -4.09 12.84
CA LEU A 501 -20.41 -5.28 13.16
C LEU A 501 -20.10 -5.84 14.56
N SER A 502 -18.85 -5.71 15.01
CA SER A 502 -18.40 -6.13 16.34
C SER A 502 -17.14 -5.35 16.75
N GLY A 503 -16.92 -5.17 18.05
CA GLY A 503 -15.80 -4.38 18.58
C GLY A 503 -16.00 -2.87 18.47
N ILE A 504 -14.90 -2.13 18.49
CA ILE A 504 -14.90 -0.66 18.52
C ILE A 504 -13.78 -0.07 17.66
N ILE A 505 -14.12 0.97 16.91
CA ILE A 505 -13.13 1.81 16.23
C ILE A 505 -13.09 3.19 16.87
N MET A 506 -11.92 3.81 16.85
CA MET A 506 -11.65 5.14 17.40
C MET A 506 -10.87 5.99 16.39
N TRP A 507 -11.13 7.30 16.38
CA TRP A 507 -10.37 8.26 15.56
C TRP A 507 -10.42 9.65 16.18
N THR A 508 -9.60 10.57 15.66
CA THR A 508 -9.52 11.95 16.15
C THR A 508 -9.83 12.94 15.04
N ASP A 509 -10.63 13.95 15.35
CA ASP A 509 -10.96 15.07 14.48
C ASP A 509 -10.65 16.40 15.19
N SER A 510 -9.81 17.22 14.56
CA SER A 510 -9.45 18.57 14.96
C SER A 510 -10.30 19.56 14.18
N SER A 511 -11.62 19.45 14.30
CA SER A 511 -12.53 20.39 13.64
C SER A 511 -12.11 21.85 13.94
N THR A 512 -12.19 22.71 12.92
CA THR A 512 -11.57 24.06 12.85
C THR A 512 -12.04 25.09 13.89
N LYS A 513 -12.72 24.69 14.98
CA LYS A 513 -13.25 25.59 16.03
C LYS A 513 -12.94 25.20 17.48
N SER A 514 -12.32 24.06 17.76
CA SER A 514 -11.93 23.69 19.13
C SER A 514 -10.42 23.57 19.28
N ALA A 515 -9.84 24.21 20.30
CA ALA A 515 -8.41 24.14 20.62
C ALA A 515 -7.96 22.79 21.22
N GLN A 516 -8.78 21.74 21.10
CA GLN A 516 -8.53 20.39 21.61
C GLN A 516 -9.05 19.35 20.58
N PRO A 517 -8.31 18.27 20.32
CA PRO A 517 -8.76 17.17 19.45
C PRO A 517 -10.03 16.52 20.01
N ILE A 518 -11.00 16.25 19.14
CA ILE A 518 -12.21 15.51 19.50
C ILE A 518 -11.95 14.03 19.23
N ASN A 519 -12.02 13.22 20.27
CA ASN A 519 -11.96 11.76 20.13
C ASN A 519 -13.34 11.23 19.81
N HIS A 520 -13.43 10.50 18.71
CA HIS A 520 -14.64 9.80 18.29
C HIS A 520 -14.46 8.30 18.45
N SER A 521 -15.57 7.61 18.67
CA SER A 521 -15.63 6.16 18.68
C SER A 521 -16.91 5.68 18.03
N ARG A 522 -16.88 4.48 17.43
CA ARG A 522 -18.06 3.84 16.85
C ARG A 522 -18.07 2.37 17.19
N THR A 523 -19.25 1.88 17.54
CA THR A 523 -19.57 0.47 17.75
C THR A 523 -20.63 0.04 16.73
N PHE A 524 -21.14 -1.18 16.83
CA PHE A 524 -22.17 -1.66 15.92
C PHE A 524 -23.54 -0.97 16.11
N LEU A 525 -23.73 -0.15 17.15
CA LEU A 525 -24.92 0.66 17.37
C LEU A 525 -24.56 2.14 17.50
N CYS A 526 -25.44 3.00 16.97
CA CYS A 526 -25.53 4.40 17.37
C CYS A 526 -26.74 4.61 18.31
N GLU A 527 -26.93 5.84 18.80
CA GLU A 527 -27.95 6.14 19.82
C GLU A 527 -29.37 5.77 19.33
N PRO A 528 -30.23 5.18 20.19
CA PRO A 528 -31.58 4.75 19.81
C PRO A 528 -32.38 5.85 19.13
N ARG A 529 -33.06 5.50 18.03
CA ARG A 529 -33.90 6.41 17.24
C ARG A 529 -33.16 7.66 16.72
N THR A 530 -31.84 7.59 16.56
CA THR A 530 -31.01 8.63 15.91
C THR A 530 -30.39 8.12 14.61
N VAL A 531 -29.67 9.00 13.89
CA VAL A 531 -28.88 8.63 12.70
C VAL A 531 -27.44 9.06 12.87
N ALA A 532 -26.51 8.31 12.28
CA ALA A 532 -25.09 8.59 12.26
C ALA A 532 -24.51 8.42 10.84
N PRO A 533 -23.60 9.30 10.39
CA PRO A 533 -22.92 9.13 9.10
C PRO A 533 -22.03 7.91 9.16
N LEU A 534 -21.87 7.13 8.10
CA LEU A 534 -20.90 6.02 7.98
C LEU A 534 -19.50 6.51 7.63
N GLU A 535 -19.40 7.74 7.11
CA GLU A 535 -18.13 8.38 6.79
C GLU A 535 -17.31 8.63 8.05
N ILE A 536 -15.99 8.48 7.94
CA ILE A 536 -15.03 8.75 9.00
C ILE A 536 -14.15 9.93 8.61
N TYR A 537 -14.32 11.05 9.32
CA TYR A 537 -13.44 12.20 9.22
C TYR A 537 -12.37 12.10 10.29
N SER A 538 -11.13 11.77 9.89
CA SER A 538 -9.99 11.62 10.78
C SER A 538 -8.83 12.50 10.30
N ASP A 539 -8.20 13.24 11.21
CA ASP A 539 -7.14 14.21 10.88
C ASP A 539 -5.94 13.57 10.16
N ASN A 540 -5.62 12.34 10.56
CA ASN A 540 -4.50 11.57 10.02
C ASN A 540 -4.96 10.51 9.02
N ASN A 541 -6.22 10.55 8.57
CA ASN A 541 -6.82 9.57 7.69
C ASN A 541 -6.75 8.13 8.25
N ARG A 542 -6.82 7.94 9.57
CA ARG A 542 -6.77 6.59 10.18
C ARG A 542 -7.88 6.36 11.20
N ILE A 543 -8.24 5.08 11.34
CA ILE A 543 -8.95 4.53 12.49
C ILE A 543 -8.01 3.63 13.30
N ALA A 544 -8.29 3.48 14.58
CA ALA A 544 -7.57 2.59 15.49
C ALA A 544 -8.54 1.76 16.34
N THR A 545 -8.05 0.65 16.89
CA THR A 545 -8.80 -0.25 17.77
C THR A 545 -8.17 -0.34 19.15
N GLY A 546 -9.01 -0.64 20.16
CA GLY A 546 -8.60 -0.93 21.53
C GLY A 546 -8.22 -2.41 21.74
N ASN A 547 -8.49 -2.93 22.93
CA ASN A 547 -8.33 -4.36 23.24
C ASN A 547 -9.34 -5.23 22.48
N GLU A 548 -10.45 -4.63 22.06
CA GLU A 548 -11.60 -5.32 21.49
C GLU A 548 -11.38 -5.72 20.04
N GLY A 549 -10.45 -5.06 19.33
CA GLY A 549 -10.40 -5.10 17.87
C GLY A 549 -11.69 -4.55 17.23
N ALA A 550 -11.86 -4.75 15.93
CA ALA A 550 -13.12 -4.46 15.24
C ALA A 550 -13.36 -5.38 14.03
N LEU A 551 -14.62 -5.77 13.81
CA LEU A 551 -15.12 -6.37 12.58
C LEU A 551 -16.02 -5.36 11.87
N LEU A 552 -15.78 -5.13 10.59
CA LEU A 552 -16.33 -4.02 9.82
C LEU A 552 -16.94 -4.51 8.51
N ILE A 553 -18.01 -3.86 8.08
CA ILE A 553 -18.35 -3.75 6.66
C ILE A 553 -17.88 -2.39 6.19
N VAL A 554 -16.99 -2.39 5.19
CA VAL A 554 -16.46 -1.19 4.58
C VAL A 554 -17.08 -1.04 3.20
N PHE A 555 -17.52 0.18 2.91
CA PHE A 555 -18.08 0.56 1.62
C PHE A 555 -17.04 1.45 0.95
N LYS A 556 -16.48 0.96 -0.15
CA LYS A 556 -15.52 1.70 -0.97
C LYS A 556 -16.23 2.28 -2.17
N LYS A 557 -16.41 3.60 -2.18
CA LYS A 557 -17.01 4.32 -3.31
C LYS A 557 -15.98 4.50 -4.42
N GLY A 558 -16.27 4.05 -5.64
CA GLY A 558 -15.42 4.29 -6.80
C GLY A 558 -15.28 5.80 -7.11
N ASN A 559 -14.12 6.22 -7.61
CA ASN A 559 -13.81 7.64 -7.88
C ASN A 559 -14.78 8.31 -8.87
N ASN A 560 -15.47 7.53 -9.70
CA ASN A 560 -16.42 8.01 -10.70
C ASN A 560 -17.84 8.24 -10.12
N ILE A 561 -18.08 7.86 -8.87
CA ILE A 561 -19.38 8.01 -8.21
C ILE A 561 -19.38 9.32 -7.42
N ASN A 562 -20.20 10.26 -7.88
CA ASN A 562 -20.42 11.52 -7.18
C ASN A 562 -21.58 11.41 -6.16
N ASP A 563 -21.69 12.39 -5.26
CA ASP A 563 -22.72 12.40 -4.22
C ASP A 563 -24.15 12.60 -4.77
N THR A 564 -24.27 12.87 -6.07
CA THR A 564 -25.53 12.99 -6.80
C THR A 564 -25.91 11.72 -7.55
N HIS A 565 -25.18 10.63 -7.35
CA HIS A 565 -25.44 9.35 -8.00
C HIS A 565 -26.85 8.87 -7.68
N ARG A 566 -27.60 8.50 -8.71
CA ARG A 566 -29.00 8.10 -8.61
C ARG A 566 -29.25 6.89 -9.48
N LEU A 567 -30.00 5.95 -8.93
CA LEU A 567 -30.53 4.81 -9.64
C LEU A 567 -31.95 5.13 -10.10
N ASP A 568 -32.21 5.10 -11.39
CA ASP A 568 -33.53 5.33 -11.97
C ASP A 568 -34.21 4.04 -12.44
N ASP A 569 -33.48 2.94 -12.54
CA ASP A 569 -33.95 1.64 -13.00
C ASP A 569 -33.16 0.50 -12.35
N MET A 570 -33.83 -0.32 -11.53
CA MET A 570 -33.19 -1.44 -10.85
C MET A 570 -32.70 -2.55 -11.79
N GLN A 571 -33.20 -2.61 -13.03
CA GLN A 571 -32.72 -3.58 -14.02
C GLN A 571 -31.36 -3.21 -14.61
N LYS A 572 -30.91 -1.95 -14.44
CA LYS A 572 -29.61 -1.47 -14.92
C LYS A 572 -28.51 -1.48 -13.87
N VAL A 573 -28.85 -1.82 -12.62
CA VAL A 573 -27.88 -1.86 -11.53
C VAL A 573 -26.88 -2.97 -11.80
N ILE A 574 -25.60 -2.60 -11.92
CA ILE A 574 -24.51 -3.55 -12.12
C ILE A 574 -24.18 -4.16 -10.75
N ILE A 575 -24.24 -5.48 -10.66
CA ILE A 575 -23.83 -6.24 -9.48
C ILE A 575 -22.72 -7.19 -9.88
N GLU A 576 -21.60 -7.13 -9.16
CA GLU A 576 -20.44 -7.96 -9.41
C GLU A 576 -20.10 -8.74 -8.14
N ASN A 577 -19.86 -10.04 -8.29
CA ASN A 577 -19.25 -10.85 -7.24
C ASN A 577 -17.77 -10.46 -7.15
N SER A 578 -17.37 -9.83 -6.04
CA SER A 578 -16.03 -9.25 -5.88
C SER A 578 -15.10 -10.11 -5.02
N LEU A 579 -15.46 -11.38 -4.81
CA LEU A 579 -14.60 -12.31 -4.09
C LEU A 579 -13.25 -12.46 -4.82
N PRO A 580 -12.13 -12.55 -4.10
CA PRO A 580 -10.82 -12.80 -4.72
C PRO A 580 -10.72 -14.18 -5.40
N GLU A 581 -9.80 -14.33 -6.35
CA GLU A 581 -9.60 -15.56 -7.13
C GLU A 581 -9.32 -16.80 -6.27
N TYR A 582 -8.76 -16.63 -5.08
CA TYR A 582 -8.48 -17.73 -4.16
C TYR A 582 -9.73 -18.33 -3.49
N CYS A 583 -10.89 -17.67 -3.58
CA CYS A 583 -12.14 -18.19 -3.06
C CYS A 583 -12.65 -19.36 -3.92
N SER A 584 -13.47 -20.22 -3.34
CA SER A 584 -13.95 -21.42 -4.04
C SER A 584 -14.73 -21.09 -5.32
N GLN A 585 -14.67 -21.98 -6.31
CA GLN A 585 -15.46 -21.82 -7.54
C GLN A 585 -16.98 -21.76 -7.24
N GLU A 586 -17.44 -22.49 -6.21
CA GLU A 586 -18.86 -22.49 -5.81
C GLU A 586 -19.33 -21.12 -5.32
N THR A 587 -18.49 -20.38 -4.59
CA THR A 587 -18.79 -19.02 -4.13
C THR A 587 -18.77 -18.00 -5.27
N HIS A 588 -17.90 -18.19 -6.27
CA HIS A 588 -17.86 -17.37 -7.49
C HIS A 588 -19.07 -17.57 -8.41
N GLN A 589 -19.69 -18.75 -8.35
CA GLN A 589 -20.89 -19.07 -9.14
C GLN A 589 -22.21 -18.55 -8.53
N LEU A 590 -22.18 -17.94 -7.34
CA LEU A 590 -23.35 -17.30 -6.77
C LEU A 590 -23.68 -16.03 -7.56
N ASP A 591 -24.93 -15.95 -8.01
CA ASP A 591 -25.48 -14.82 -8.74
C ASP A 591 -26.30 -13.95 -7.79
N PHE A 592 -25.90 -12.69 -7.64
CA PHE A 592 -26.58 -11.72 -6.79
C PHE A 592 -27.35 -10.72 -7.65
N GLN A 593 -28.65 -10.64 -7.43
CA GLN A 593 -29.53 -9.74 -8.18
C GLN A 593 -30.62 -9.19 -7.30
N PHE A 594 -31.05 -7.95 -7.59
CA PHE A 594 -32.26 -7.39 -7.00
C PHE A 594 -33.50 -8.05 -7.61
N VAL A 595 -34.30 -8.69 -6.77
CA VAL A 595 -35.53 -9.36 -7.16
C VAL A 595 -36.72 -8.59 -6.61
N ARG A 596 -37.71 -8.32 -7.46
CA ARG A 596 -38.95 -7.63 -7.05
C ARG A 596 -39.64 -8.42 -5.93
N TYR A 597 -40.00 -7.73 -4.85
CA TYR A 597 -40.37 -8.36 -3.59
C TYR A 597 -41.69 -9.14 -3.68
N ASP A 598 -42.58 -8.79 -4.60
CA ASP A 598 -43.83 -9.52 -4.83
C ASP A 598 -43.64 -10.94 -5.37
N LYS A 599 -42.42 -11.29 -5.82
CA LYS A 599 -42.02 -12.68 -6.12
C LYS A 599 -41.77 -13.51 -4.85
N TYR A 600 -41.48 -12.86 -3.73
CA TYR A 600 -41.32 -13.51 -2.43
C TYR A 600 -42.60 -13.45 -1.60
N ASP A 601 -43.33 -12.33 -1.68
CA ASP A 601 -44.56 -12.09 -0.93
C ASP A 601 -45.67 -11.55 -1.83
N SER A 602 -46.64 -12.40 -2.14
CA SER A 602 -47.74 -12.09 -3.05
C SER A 602 -48.90 -11.32 -2.43
N ARG A 603 -48.76 -10.83 -1.17
CA ARG A 603 -49.80 -10.00 -0.54
C ARG A 603 -50.10 -8.77 -1.40
N PRO A 604 -51.38 -8.36 -1.54
CA PRO A 604 -51.77 -7.27 -2.44
C PRO A 604 -51.03 -5.95 -2.24
N GLN A 605 -50.57 -5.68 -1.01
CA GLN A 605 -49.84 -4.47 -0.66
C GLN A 605 -48.45 -4.34 -1.29
N PHE A 606 -47.84 -5.44 -1.76
CA PHE A 606 -46.52 -5.43 -2.40
C PHE A 606 -46.56 -5.63 -3.91
N LYS A 607 -47.71 -6.05 -4.42
CA LYS A 607 -47.89 -6.37 -5.83
C LYS A 607 -47.61 -5.15 -6.71
N ASP A 608 -46.79 -5.34 -7.73
CA ASP A 608 -46.45 -4.32 -8.73
C ASP A 608 -45.81 -3.04 -8.14
N LEU A 609 -45.22 -3.13 -6.94
CA LEU A 609 -44.39 -2.06 -6.40
C LEU A 609 -42.96 -2.16 -6.94
N GLU A 610 -42.35 -0.99 -7.14
CA GLU A 610 -40.91 -0.84 -7.36
C GLU A 610 -40.14 -1.07 -6.04
N PHE A 611 -40.31 -2.26 -5.47
CA PHE A 611 -39.71 -2.72 -4.22
C PHE A 611 -38.95 -4.01 -4.47
N TYR A 612 -37.66 -4.02 -4.16
CA TYR A 612 -36.73 -5.08 -4.51
C TYR A 612 -35.89 -5.50 -3.31
N ASN A 613 -35.42 -6.74 -3.36
CA ASN A 613 -34.57 -7.32 -2.33
C ASN A 613 -33.45 -8.14 -2.97
N LEU A 614 -32.27 -8.08 -2.37
CA LEU A 614 -31.09 -8.86 -2.68
C LEU A 614 -30.62 -9.52 -1.38
N LYS A 615 -30.70 -10.84 -1.33
CA LYS A 615 -30.31 -11.68 -0.19
C LYS A 615 -28.97 -12.34 -0.45
N GLY A 616 -28.24 -12.72 0.60
CA GLY A 616 -27.11 -13.61 0.36
C GLY A 616 -25.96 -13.64 1.36
N PHE A 617 -26.00 -12.99 2.53
CA PHE A 617 -24.76 -12.83 3.31
C PHE A 617 -24.97 -13.19 4.79
N ARG A 618 -24.44 -14.34 5.23
CA ARG A 618 -24.43 -14.79 6.62
C ARG A 618 -23.05 -14.59 7.22
N ILE A 619 -22.96 -14.00 8.41
CA ILE A 619 -21.70 -13.79 9.10
C ILE A 619 -21.77 -14.48 10.46
N ASN A 620 -20.89 -15.46 10.68
CA ASN A 620 -20.81 -16.23 11.91
C ASN A 620 -19.38 -16.17 12.49
N PHE A 621 -19.27 -16.26 13.81
CA PHE A 621 -17.97 -16.46 14.43
C PHE A 621 -17.43 -17.85 14.11
N ALA A 622 -16.13 -17.93 13.84
CA ALA A 622 -15.45 -19.15 13.41
C ALA A 622 -15.25 -20.14 14.56
N ASP A 623 -15.13 -19.67 15.80
CA ASP A 623 -14.78 -20.50 16.96
C ASP A 623 -15.93 -21.40 17.44
N ASP A 624 -17.17 -20.94 17.36
CA ASP A 624 -18.35 -21.69 17.83
C ASP A 624 -19.52 -21.71 16.83
N ASN A 625 -19.35 -21.12 15.64
CA ASN A 625 -20.40 -20.96 14.64
C ASN A 625 -21.61 -20.13 15.13
N GLU A 626 -21.43 -19.29 16.15
CA GLU A 626 -22.45 -18.35 16.60
C GLU A 626 -22.81 -17.39 15.46
N HIS A 627 -24.11 -17.25 15.19
CA HIS A 627 -24.63 -16.25 14.26
C HIS A 627 -24.34 -14.86 14.81
N LEU A 628 -23.59 -14.05 14.06
CA LEU A 628 -23.37 -12.64 14.38
C LEU A 628 -24.46 -11.79 13.73
N CYS A 629 -24.57 -11.85 12.40
CA CYS A 629 -25.46 -11.02 11.61
C CYS A 629 -25.84 -11.69 10.29
N TYR A 630 -27.10 -11.53 9.86
CA TYR A 630 -27.49 -11.74 8.48
C TYR A 630 -27.57 -10.39 7.79
N MET A 631 -27.02 -10.28 6.59
CA MET A 631 -26.99 -9.06 5.82
C MET A 631 -27.73 -9.28 4.49
N GLN A 632 -28.59 -8.34 4.16
CA GLN A 632 -29.32 -8.28 2.90
C GLN A 632 -29.57 -6.83 2.48
N LEU A 633 -29.84 -6.61 1.21
CA LEU A 633 -30.07 -5.29 0.64
C LEU A 633 -31.49 -5.15 0.12
N TRP A 634 -31.98 -3.93 0.10
CA TRP A 634 -33.30 -3.57 -0.40
C TRP A 634 -33.22 -2.32 -1.24
N ALA A 635 -34.16 -2.21 -2.18
CA ALA A 635 -34.34 -1.00 -2.96
C ALA A 635 -35.83 -0.64 -3.08
N ALA A 636 -36.15 0.64 -2.98
CA ALA A 636 -37.51 1.14 -3.06
C ALA A 636 -37.59 2.40 -3.93
N GLY A 637 -38.40 2.35 -4.98
CA GLY A 637 -38.69 3.49 -5.84
C GLY A 637 -39.42 4.61 -5.09
N GLN A 638 -39.48 5.80 -5.68
CA GLN A 638 -40.04 6.98 -5.03
C GLN A 638 -41.45 6.74 -4.46
N GLY A 639 -41.63 7.09 -3.18
CA GLY A 639 -42.92 6.99 -2.48
C GLY A 639 -43.34 5.56 -2.07
N VAL A 640 -42.56 4.53 -2.42
CA VAL A 640 -42.85 3.15 -2.04
C VAL A 640 -42.78 2.97 -0.51
N ASN A 641 -43.79 2.29 0.04
CA ASN A 641 -43.85 1.84 1.43
C ASN A 641 -43.40 0.37 1.48
N ALA A 642 -42.32 0.08 2.22
CA ALA A 642 -41.76 -1.27 2.35
C ALA A 642 -42.61 -2.23 3.21
N GLY A 643 -43.75 -1.77 3.72
CA GLY A 643 -44.69 -2.54 4.54
C GLY A 643 -44.50 -2.31 6.03
N VAL A 644 -45.59 -2.07 6.75
CA VAL A 644 -45.58 -1.89 8.20
C VAL A 644 -45.53 -3.24 8.90
N HIS A 645 -44.54 -3.44 9.77
CA HIS A 645 -44.30 -4.70 10.48
C HIS A 645 -43.64 -4.47 11.85
N ASN A 646 -43.45 -5.53 12.65
CA ASN A 646 -42.90 -5.45 14.01
C ASN A 646 -42.11 -6.69 14.46
N HIS A 647 -41.68 -7.54 13.51
CA HIS A 647 -40.85 -8.74 13.75
C HIS A 647 -41.39 -9.67 14.85
N ALA A 648 -42.71 -9.87 14.90
CA ALA A 648 -43.32 -10.76 15.88
C ALA A 648 -43.10 -12.27 15.61
N THR A 649 -42.58 -12.64 14.45
CA THR A 649 -42.38 -14.04 14.04
C THR A 649 -40.92 -14.49 14.02
N ASP A 650 -39.97 -13.55 14.04
CA ASP A 650 -38.53 -13.80 13.89
C ASP A 650 -37.76 -12.89 14.87
N SER A 651 -36.73 -13.42 15.54
CA SER A 651 -36.01 -12.69 16.59
C SER A 651 -34.63 -12.23 16.14
N PHE A 652 -34.48 -10.93 15.91
CA PHE A 652 -33.21 -10.27 15.61
C PHE A 652 -33.25 -8.77 15.95
N CYS A 653 -32.07 -8.18 16.05
CA CYS A 653 -31.88 -6.73 16.20
C CYS A 653 -31.44 -6.14 14.86
N GLU A 654 -32.32 -5.41 14.17
CA GLU A 654 -32.01 -4.88 12.84
C GLU A 654 -31.53 -3.43 12.86
N ILE A 655 -30.45 -3.19 12.14
CA ILE A 655 -29.96 -1.84 11.85
C ILE A 655 -29.88 -1.65 10.35
N HIS A 656 -30.39 -0.53 9.85
CA HIS A 656 -30.27 -0.19 8.44
C HIS A 656 -29.16 0.81 8.19
N ALA A 657 -28.43 0.58 7.09
CA ALA A 657 -27.48 1.52 6.52
C ALA A 657 -27.94 1.92 5.11
N CYS A 658 -28.24 3.19 4.91
CA CYS A 658 -28.59 3.71 3.59
C CYS A 658 -27.32 3.88 2.76
N ILE A 659 -27.30 3.35 1.53
CA ILE A 659 -26.21 3.56 0.57
C ILE A 659 -26.59 4.71 -0.36
N ILE A 660 -27.84 4.71 -0.85
CA ILE A 660 -28.37 5.72 -1.77
C ILE A 660 -29.76 6.13 -1.27
N ASN A 661 -30.00 7.41 -1.06
CA ASN A 661 -31.33 7.96 -0.79
C ASN A 661 -31.81 8.76 -2.02
N GLY A 662 -32.43 8.08 -2.99
CA GLY A 662 -32.83 8.68 -4.26
C GLY A 662 -33.86 9.81 -4.11
N GLY A 663 -34.76 9.67 -3.13
CA GLY A 663 -35.74 10.70 -2.80
C GLY A 663 -35.17 11.87 -1.97
N GLY A 664 -33.97 11.72 -1.40
CA GLY A 664 -33.37 12.64 -0.42
C GLY A 664 -34.13 12.75 0.92
N LYS A 665 -35.23 12.01 1.07
CA LYS A 665 -36.16 12.05 2.21
C LYS A 665 -36.61 10.66 2.67
N GLY A 666 -36.03 9.61 2.08
CA GLY A 666 -36.30 8.23 2.46
C GLY A 666 -35.76 7.91 3.86
N GLY A 667 -36.33 6.90 4.49
CA GLY A 667 -35.81 6.40 5.77
C GLY A 667 -36.85 5.64 6.58
N MET A 668 -36.54 5.45 7.86
CA MET A 668 -37.38 4.67 8.77
C MET A 668 -38.55 5.50 9.30
N GLN A 669 -39.71 4.87 9.40
CA GLN A 669 -40.87 5.41 10.08
C GLN A 669 -41.36 4.42 11.12
N TYR A 670 -41.72 4.90 12.32
CA TYR A 670 -42.10 4.04 13.44
C TYR A 670 -43.17 4.69 14.33
N LEU A 671 -44.01 3.86 14.95
CA LEU A 671 -44.93 4.31 16.01
C LEU A 671 -44.18 4.58 17.31
N ASN A 672 -44.62 5.57 18.08
CA ASN A 672 -43.87 6.04 19.25
C ASN A 672 -43.73 4.99 20.37
N SER A 673 -44.69 4.06 20.46
CA SER A 673 -44.69 2.97 21.42
C SER A 673 -44.94 1.60 20.79
N SER A 674 -44.22 0.59 21.27
CA SER A 674 -44.45 -0.83 20.95
C SER A 674 -45.80 -1.39 21.42
N LYS A 675 -46.50 -0.66 22.29
CA LYS A 675 -47.84 -1.01 22.78
C LYS A 675 -48.96 -0.52 21.86
N GLU A 676 -48.66 0.34 20.89
CA GLU A 676 -49.65 0.84 19.95
C GLU A 676 -50.09 -0.26 18.98
N VAL A 677 -51.39 -0.32 18.70
CA VAL A 677 -51.96 -1.25 17.74
C VAL A 677 -51.97 -0.58 16.37
N TYR A 678 -51.32 -1.21 15.40
CA TYR A 678 -51.43 -0.82 14.00
C TYR A 678 -52.65 -1.47 13.36
N ASP A 679 -53.47 -0.65 12.74
CA ASP A 679 -54.53 -1.07 11.84
C ASP A 679 -54.35 -0.33 10.50
N PRO A 680 -54.11 -1.04 9.38
CA PRO A 680 -53.86 -0.43 8.07
C PRO A 680 -55.05 0.40 7.55
N LEU A 681 -56.27 0.21 8.08
CA LEU A 681 -57.45 0.97 7.68
C LEU A 681 -57.63 2.27 8.45
N THR A 682 -57.09 2.36 9.67
CA THR A 682 -57.40 3.46 10.60
C THR A 682 -56.18 4.21 11.10
N THR A 683 -54.96 3.68 10.94
CA THR A 683 -53.73 4.33 11.37
C THR A 683 -53.20 5.25 10.27
N PRO A 684 -53.24 6.59 10.43
CA PRO A 684 -52.76 7.50 9.40
C PRO A 684 -51.22 7.53 9.35
N ASP A 685 -50.64 7.85 8.18
CA ASP A 685 -49.18 8.03 8.04
C ASP A 685 -48.62 9.13 8.97
N SER A 686 -49.44 10.09 9.40
CA SER A 686 -49.04 11.12 10.37
C SER A 686 -48.85 10.60 11.80
N ALA A 687 -49.27 9.37 12.10
CA ALA A 687 -49.02 8.73 13.39
C ALA A 687 -47.57 8.22 13.54
N PHE A 688 -46.84 8.08 12.45
CA PHE A 688 -45.46 7.60 12.47
C PHE A 688 -44.48 8.77 12.64
N GLU A 689 -43.55 8.61 13.56
CA GLU A 689 -42.33 9.41 13.61
C GLU A 689 -41.46 9.09 12.40
N LYS A 690 -40.73 10.10 11.91
CA LYS A 690 -39.92 10.00 10.69
C LYS A 690 -38.45 10.18 11.01
N LEU A 691 -37.66 9.19 10.63
CA LEU A 691 -36.20 9.21 10.71
C LEU A 691 -35.64 9.13 9.29
N VAL A 692 -35.32 10.29 8.71
CA VAL A 692 -34.70 10.35 7.37
C VAL A 692 -33.27 9.84 7.47
N LEU A 693 -32.88 8.91 6.59
CA LEU A 693 -31.53 8.36 6.53
C LEU A 693 -30.83 8.79 5.24
N PRO A 694 -30.01 9.85 5.26
CA PRO A 694 -29.26 10.25 4.06
C PRO A 694 -28.36 9.12 3.52
N SER A 695 -27.92 9.25 2.26
CA SER A 695 -26.93 8.34 1.69
C SER A 695 -25.69 8.23 2.59
N PHE A 696 -25.23 7.00 2.81
CA PHE A 696 -24.14 6.65 3.72
C PHE A 696 -24.39 7.01 5.19
N TYR A 697 -25.62 6.82 5.69
CA TYR A 697 -25.95 6.93 7.12
C TYR A 697 -26.56 5.62 7.63
N GLU A 698 -26.32 5.31 8.89
CA GLU A 698 -27.03 4.26 9.64
C GLU A 698 -27.99 4.88 10.67
N HIS A 699 -29.02 4.14 11.08
CA HIS A 699 -29.87 4.52 12.22
C HIS A 699 -29.56 3.69 13.47
N GLY A 700 -29.93 4.21 14.63
CA GLY A 700 -29.84 3.50 15.90
C GLY A 700 -31.06 2.62 16.15
N PRO A 701 -31.06 1.81 17.22
CA PRO A 701 -32.14 0.89 17.55
C PRO A 701 -33.54 1.51 17.49
N LEU A 702 -34.47 0.81 16.84
CA LEU A 702 -35.91 1.12 16.89
C LEU A 702 -36.68 0.21 17.84
N TRP A 703 -36.15 -0.97 18.14
CA TRP A 703 -36.73 -1.87 19.14
C TRP A 703 -36.69 -1.26 20.54
N ASP A 704 -37.52 -1.82 21.42
CA ASP A 704 -37.54 -1.41 22.81
C ASP A 704 -36.29 -1.89 23.54
N ILE A 705 -35.66 -1.01 24.30
CA ILE A 705 -34.46 -1.27 25.08
C ILE A 705 -34.79 -1.12 26.56
N ASP A 706 -34.31 -2.04 27.39
CA ASP A 706 -34.50 -2.00 28.84
C ASP A 706 -33.50 -1.08 29.56
N GLU A 707 -33.63 -0.96 30.89
CA GLU A 707 -32.76 -0.12 31.71
C GLU A 707 -31.29 -0.59 31.76
N GLN A 708 -31.00 -1.82 31.31
CA GLN A 708 -29.67 -2.40 31.19
C GLN A 708 -29.15 -2.31 29.76
N ASN A 709 -29.78 -1.49 28.93
CA ASN A 709 -29.52 -1.34 27.51
C ASN A 709 -29.75 -2.61 26.69
N LYS A 710 -30.48 -3.63 27.14
CA LYS A 710 -30.72 -4.86 26.35
C LYS A 710 -32.02 -4.80 25.53
N PRO A 711 -32.13 -5.54 24.42
CA PRO A 711 -33.39 -5.68 23.71
C PRO A 711 -34.48 -6.26 24.61
N VAL A 712 -35.64 -5.61 24.67
CA VAL A 712 -36.82 -6.16 25.35
C VAL A 712 -37.37 -7.32 24.51
N LEU A 713 -37.62 -8.46 25.16
CA LEU A 713 -38.14 -9.67 24.51
C LEU A 713 -39.61 -9.91 24.84
N ARG A 714 -40.37 -10.43 23.87
CA ARG A 714 -41.70 -11.01 24.07
C ARG A 714 -41.58 -12.35 24.79
N ASN A 715 -42.72 -12.90 25.22
CA ASN A 715 -42.78 -14.21 25.90
C ASN A 715 -42.23 -15.37 25.04
N ASP A 716 -42.26 -15.23 23.72
CA ASP A 716 -41.70 -16.20 22.76
C ASP A 716 -40.23 -15.93 22.40
N SER A 717 -39.56 -15.03 23.12
CA SER A 717 -38.16 -14.61 22.90
C SER A 717 -37.92 -13.82 21.61
N THR A 718 -38.96 -13.30 20.95
CA THR A 718 -38.82 -12.33 19.85
C THR A 718 -38.57 -10.92 20.37
N VAL A 719 -37.73 -10.15 19.68
CA VAL A 719 -37.44 -8.76 20.07
C VAL A 719 -38.67 -7.87 19.87
N VAL A 720 -38.98 -7.04 20.86
CA VAL A 720 -40.13 -6.13 20.83
C VAL A 720 -39.81 -4.90 19.97
N TYR A 721 -40.51 -4.76 18.85
CA TYR A 721 -40.48 -3.55 18.03
C TYR A 721 -41.81 -2.80 18.09
N PRO A 722 -41.80 -1.46 18.01
CA PRO A 722 -42.95 -0.72 17.50
C PRO A 722 -43.23 -1.10 16.05
N TRP A 723 -44.47 -0.86 15.61
CA TRP A 723 -44.78 -0.96 14.18
C TRP A 723 -43.94 0.05 13.41
N HIS A 724 -43.20 -0.43 12.41
CA HIS A 724 -42.28 0.39 11.65
C HIS A 724 -42.21 -0.06 10.18
N LYS A 725 -41.62 0.79 9.34
CA LYS A 725 -41.41 0.58 7.90
C LYS A 725 -40.24 1.41 7.39
N TRP A 726 -39.64 1.01 6.28
CA TRP A 726 -38.95 1.95 5.39
C TRP A 726 -39.98 2.66 4.51
N GLN A 727 -39.90 3.98 4.43
CA GLN A 727 -40.72 4.79 3.53
C GLN A 727 -39.79 5.54 2.57
N SER A 728 -39.91 5.25 1.28
CA SER A 728 -39.11 5.93 0.26
C SER A 728 -39.55 7.38 0.07
N GLY A 729 -38.56 8.26 -0.14
CA GLY A 729 -38.77 9.69 -0.31
C GLY A 729 -39.37 10.06 -1.67
N ILE A 730 -39.97 11.26 -1.74
CA ILE A 730 -40.41 11.87 -3.01
C ILE A 730 -39.65 13.17 -3.19
N ASN A 731 -38.88 13.28 -4.28
CA ASN A 731 -38.03 14.44 -4.57
C ASN A 731 -38.71 15.47 -5.50
N GLY A 732 -39.96 15.23 -5.89
CA GLY A 732 -40.76 16.12 -6.75
C GLY A 732 -40.45 15.99 -8.26
N SER A 733 -39.49 15.15 -8.65
CA SER A 733 -39.24 14.80 -10.05
C SER A 733 -40.15 13.65 -10.50
N PHE A 734 -40.55 13.66 -11.78
CA PHE A 734 -41.24 12.54 -12.42
C PHE A 734 -40.30 11.36 -12.75
N ASN A 735 -38.98 11.59 -12.78
CA ASN A 735 -38.02 10.54 -13.03
C ASN A 735 -37.87 9.67 -11.79
N GLN A 736 -37.82 8.35 -11.97
CA GLN A 736 -37.61 7.42 -10.87
C GLN A 736 -36.26 7.68 -10.19
N SER A 737 -36.23 7.44 -8.87
CA SER A 737 -35.01 7.47 -8.07
C SER A 737 -35.17 6.51 -6.90
N PHE A 738 -34.36 5.46 -6.88
CA PHE A 738 -34.42 4.43 -5.85
C PHE A 738 -33.65 4.82 -4.60
N ASP A 739 -34.26 4.54 -3.45
CA ASP A 739 -33.51 4.33 -2.23
C ASP A 739 -32.89 2.92 -2.27
N VAL A 740 -31.65 2.78 -1.81
CA VAL A 740 -30.96 1.49 -1.61
C VAL A 740 -30.35 1.47 -0.22
N TRP A 741 -30.66 0.44 0.56
CA TRP A 741 -30.14 0.27 1.91
C TRP A 741 -29.82 -1.20 2.22
N ILE A 742 -28.96 -1.38 3.22
CA ILE A 742 -28.60 -2.68 3.79
C ILE A 742 -29.34 -2.85 5.11
N VAL A 743 -29.83 -4.06 5.38
CA VAL A 743 -30.26 -4.51 6.72
C VAL A 743 -29.17 -5.36 7.32
N PHE A 744 -28.84 -5.10 8.58
CA PHE A 744 -28.00 -5.93 9.42
C PHE A 744 -28.85 -6.54 10.53
N GLU A 745 -29.21 -7.82 10.39
CA GLU A 745 -30.01 -8.59 11.36
C GLU A 745 -29.10 -9.28 12.36
N PHE A 746 -28.77 -8.56 13.44
CA PHE A 746 -27.92 -9.06 14.51
C PHE A 746 -28.65 -10.07 15.39
N ASN A 747 -27.90 -11.03 15.94
CA ASN A 747 -28.41 -11.96 16.95
C ASN A 747 -28.95 -11.18 18.17
N SER A 748 -30.20 -11.46 18.56
CA SER A 748 -30.91 -10.76 19.65
C SER A 748 -30.32 -11.00 21.05
N GLN A 749 -29.45 -12.00 21.20
CA GLN A 749 -28.73 -12.28 22.43
C GLN A 749 -27.39 -11.53 22.54
N LEU A 750 -26.93 -10.86 21.47
CA LEU A 750 -25.74 -10.03 21.54
C LEU A 750 -26.02 -8.87 22.50
N SER A 751 -25.28 -8.86 23.60
CA SER A 751 -25.48 -7.88 24.65
C SER A 751 -24.98 -6.51 24.16
N ILE A 752 -25.85 -5.50 24.25
CA ILE A 752 -25.47 -4.10 24.06
C ILE A 752 -24.45 -3.65 25.14
N LEU A 753 -24.24 -4.44 26.20
CA LEU A 753 -23.28 -4.17 27.27
C LEU A 753 -21.81 -4.40 26.89
N ASP A 754 -21.50 -5.00 25.74
CA ASP A 754 -20.12 -4.97 25.19
C ASP A 754 -19.79 -3.61 24.55
N THR A 755 -20.77 -2.69 24.51
CA THR A 755 -20.59 -1.30 24.10
C THR A 755 -20.75 -0.42 25.32
N ALA A 756 -19.63 0.00 25.93
CA ALA A 756 -19.67 1.13 26.84
C ALA A 756 -20.08 2.37 26.04
N LEU A 757 -21.38 2.66 25.94
CA LEU A 757 -21.85 4.00 25.62
C LEU A 757 -21.12 4.97 26.57
N PRO A 758 -20.52 6.07 26.08
CA PRO A 758 -19.75 6.95 26.93
C PRO A 758 -20.59 7.37 28.12
N ASN A 759 -20.15 6.97 29.32
CA ASN A 759 -20.79 7.32 30.57
C ASN A 759 -21.10 8.83 30.59
N LYS A 760 -22.38 9.20 30.59
CA LYS A 760 -22.84 10.47 31.20
C LYS A 760 -22.61 10.36 32.71
N SER A 761 -21.34 10.38 33.12
CA SER A 761 -21.01 10.61 34.51
C SER A 761 -21.50 12.01 34.88
N LYS A 762 -22.31 12.07 35.93
CA LYS A 762 -22.89 13.26 36.51
C LYS A 762 -21.81 14.34 36.71
N GLN A 763 -21.75 15.34 35.85
CA GLN A 763 -21.28 16.66 36.23
C GLN A 763 -22.30 17.22 37.24
N ARG A 764 -22.14 16.84 38.51
CA ARG A 764 -22.61 17.69 39.61
C ARG A 764 -21.81 18.98 39.52
N PHE A 765 -22.46 20.05 39.10
CA PHE A 765 -22.04 21.42 39.35
C PHE A 765 -21.66 21.54 40.84
N ILE A 766 -20.36 21.64 41.13
CA ILE A 766 -19.88 22.26 42.35
C ILE A 766 -19.52 23.69 41.92
N PRO A 767 -20.24 24.73 42.39
CA PRO A 767 -19.86 26.10 42.11
C PRO A 767 -18.53 26.38 42.81
N ASN A 768 -17.47 26.60 42.04
CA ASN A 768 -16.21 27.16 42.52
C ASN A 768 -16.45 28.62 42.92
N ILE A 769 -16.80 28.83 44.19
CA ILE A 769 -16.52 30.09 44.90
C ILE A 769 -15.03 30.04 45.22
N LEU A 770 -14.18 30.56 44.33
CA LEU A 770 -12.86 31.11 44.67
C LEU A 770 -12.22 31.68 43.39
N ASN A 771 -12.72 32.83 42.92
CA ASN A 771 -12.00 33.62 41.92
C ASN A 771 -12.26 35.12 42.12
N THR A 772 -11.98 35.60 43.34
CA THR A 772 -12.08 37.04 43.66
C THR A 772 -10.97 37.51 44.61
N PHE A 773 -9.83 36.82 44.70
CA PHE A 773 -8.79 37.19 45.68
C PHE A 773 -7.33 37.18 45.20
N VAL A 774 -7.05 37.23 43.89
CA VAL A 774 -5.65 37.28 43.39
C VAL A 774 -5.36 38.48 42.47
N THR A 775 -6.19 39.53 42.50
CA THR A 775 -5.91 40.78 41.75
C THR A 775 -5.80 42.01 42.66
N MET A 776 -5.49 41.83 43.95
CA MET A 776 -5.29 42.93 44.91
C MET A 776 -4.13 42.68 45.88
N LEU A 777 -2.96 42.26 45.39
CA LEU A 777 -1.75 42.28 46.22
C LEU A 777 -0.44 42.38 45.41
N VAL A 778 -0.33 43.34 44.49
CA VAL A 778 0.96 43.74 43.87
C VAL A 778 1.15 45.27 43.85
N ILE A 779 0.39 46.02 44.64
CA ILE A 779 0.66 47.44 44.88
C ILE A 779 0.62 47.64 46.40
N TYR A 780 1.78 47.52 47.03
CA TYR A 780 2.25 48.20 48.27
C TYR A 780 3.47 47.45 48.85
N ILE A 781 4.56 47.41 48.07
CA ILE A 781 5.94 47.45 48.61
C ILE A 781 6.66 48.52 47.80
N PHE A 782 6.29 49.77 48.07
CA PHE A 782 7.06 51.00 47.92
C PHE A 782 6.22 52.11 48.58
N TYR A 783 6.19 52.09 49.91
CA TYR A 783 6.30 53.23 50.83
C TYR A 783 6.22 52.72 52.27
#